data_AF-A0A8B4G977-F1
#
_entry.id   AF-A0A8B4G977-F1
#
_cell.length_a   1.000
_cell.length_b   1.000
_cell.length_c   1.000
_cell.angle_alpha   90.00
_cell.angle_beta   90.00
_cell.angle_gamma   90.00
#
_symmetry.space_group_name_H-M   'P 1'
#
loop_
_entity.id
_entity.type
_entity.pdbx_description
1 polymer ?
#
loop_
_entity_poly.entity_id
_entity_poly.type
_entity_poly.pdbx_seq_one_letter_code
_entity_poly.pdbx_strand_id
1 'polypeptide(L)'
;MSNRLLPVGSSPLEVAAAAACAELAAMPVPLRDLWDPATCPVNLLPYLAWAFSVDHWDETWTEDAKRSVVAAAFFIHRHKGTIGAIRRVVEPLGYLIKLREWWETNGEPGTFTLDIGVLENGITEEMYLEMERMIADAKPVSRHLTGLALNLEAAGAIDVAGGQYDGELTTVYPDYASLALQMLEGHYQFLQRNTGTTLDSTQQHFVFNDEHVLADSRHERELSRMAGLPNDATTEGQALQILGYAHAYLATGEQKYLDQAIACFDAYMTYFYDGAPIPDSPQRWIANWIVNAKEPVPANWPVDTRDPTHSGFKGIPLTFNKGRTQIPHGAPYWGEYLDIATFAFDGALAWDAVNAQVRALNAAGEIDWNNDGTRYDVDWIINWQGYQIGADGEILAKGLPAEQIGTVQLKDATLGGNHKLNFANRQPVEHGGVLIERNQVQHNRPLHVPVPHNAMGNAADAELWFADACYLLHSITGEQRYFNAWKSVEFTAMEYTDIDAQDKFFRQSRSANTPFTDGISYDWSYPSGAPVSYGRSAEGMITIRKEIASQQSLEQQAIWFRINRQSKIRTCFGGVDDQNQPISCKIQLSIAPEKNAASTTEWGIGLPQSLQPQVKTYDIALSSLAALTKEDGSDYLLADLRAVTDYGGCAIASQFEEQVYDSRSATVIQARFPNDDAGMVIGAWLTAEESFPVTQLVYRADADFNLRLEDDDKWRWYWMLPATGGKWQIANFAPQAATLSGYQPDHQDVEPKPAAPRFSRVKQVTILQDGNVPDATFSYYVLNDIPPTLNADDGYTIRYRITFQAAHPYTALLGDCTLLNHRRDGLFCTPGVMPFSNIYQADSQQFDGWHGMPYPGYQYPFIFVHAAADPDGVMLNNMVEFLWQSQQWYQQQFGVLGPSASAYIWNRWDNLSYGPADTWTMYHWGDGTAWSGYQPRAFFGAARAWLELQQASKTPPLKLVEYVENWLRWLIDFTNDAGGVTPTDFPMAGLPQPDAQDFTGHMCGLWLAGAVLARMAGSEIEGLEHFIEQCVTELQRHYLSTGDVMDGGWSPAPRLGTDNGMFFGFWSGEILRGLSLYVMYKNGLTYPAGKQKRTTP
;
A
#
# COMPACT_ATOMS: atom_id res chain seq x y z
N MET A 1 -71.60 -11.48 -49.66
CA MET A 1 -72.71 -11.80 -48.73
C MET A 1 -73.62 -10.58 -48.65
N SER A 2 -74.93 -10.79 -48.52
CA SER A 2 -75.98 -9.76 -48.64
C SER A 2 -75.76 -8.57 -47.69
N ASN A 3 -75.53 -7.35 -48.20
CA ASN A 3 -75.38 -6.07 -47.46
C ASN A 3 -76.70 -5.58 -46.81
N ARG A 4 -77.49 -6.48 -46.22
CA ARG A 4 -78.70 -6.12 -45.49
C ARG A 4 -78.70 -6.80 -44.14
N LEU A 5 -78.78 -6.00 -43.08
CA LEU A 5 -78.91 -6.46 -41.69
C LEU A 5 -80.27 -7.13 -41.44
N LEU A 6 -81.24 -6.94 -42.34
CA LEU A 6 -82.58 -7.51 -42.23
C LEU A 6 -82.66 -8.97 -42.70
N PRO A 7 -83.51 -9.81 -42.06
CA PRO A 7 -83.71 -11.21 -42.43
C PRO A 7 -84.16 -11.41 -43.89
N VAL A 8 -83.83 -12.57 -44.47
CA VAL A 8 -84.09 -12.87 -45.89
C VAL A 8 -85.56 -12.80 -46.33
N GLY A 9 -86.51 -12.95 -45.39
CA GLY A 9 -87.96 -12.86 -45.63
C GLY A 9 -88.58 -11.48 -45.45
N SER A 10 -87.79 -10.43 -45.24
CA SER A 10 -88.30 -9.05 -45.03
C SER A 10 -88.93 -8.49 -46.30
N SER A 11 -90.06 -7.81 -46.15
CA SER A 11 -90.79 -7.20 -47.25
C SER A 11 -89.99 -6.08 -47.94
N PRO A 12 -90.29 -5.75 -49.22
CA PRO A 12 -89.61 -4.65 -49.91
C PRO A 12 -89.73 -3.31 -49.17
N LEU A 13 -90.86 -3.06 -48.49
CA LEU A 13 -91.06 -1.84 -47.71
C LEU A 13 -90.12 -1.79 -46.50
N GLU A 14 -89.94 -2.90 -45.78
CA GLU A 14 -89.04 -2.97 -44.63
C GLU A 14 -87.58 -2.79 -45.04
N VAL A 15 -87.17 -3.38 -46.18
CA VAL A 15 -85.82 -3.20 -46.72
C VAL A 15 -85.59 -1.75 -47.16
N ALA A 16 -86.57 -1.12 -47.80
CA ALA A 16 -86.48 0.29 -48.20
C ALA A 16 -86.47 1.23 -46.99
N ALA A 17 -87.30 0.97 -45.97
CA ALA A 17 -87.33 1.74 -44.73
C ALA A 17 -86.01 1.63 -43.95
N ALA A 18 -85.43 0.43 -43.85
CA ALA A 18 -84.13 0.26 -43.20
C ALA A 18 -82.99 0.96 -43.96
N ALA A 19 -83.02 0.96 -45.30
CA ALA A 19 -82.06 1.72 -46.10
C ALA A 19 -82.20 3.24 -45.86
N ALA A 20 -83.44 3.75 -45.85
CA ALA A 20 -83.70 5.16 -45.56
C ALA A 20 -83.30 5.56 -44.13
N CYS A 21 -83.55 4.70 -43.13
CA CYS A 21 -83.12 4.93 -41.75
C CYS A 21 -81.59 4.81 -41.57
N ALA A 22 -80.92 3.97 -42.36
CA ALA A 22 -79.46 3.84 -42.33
C ALA A 22 -78.76 5.13 -42.82
N GLU A 23 -79.35 5.86 -43.76
CA GLU A 23 -78.79 7.15 -44.20
C GLU A 23 -78.78 8.21 -43.10
N LEU A 24 -79.76 8.19 -42.17
CA LEU A 24 -79.75 9.07 -41.00
C LEU A 24 -78.55 8.79 -40.08
N ALA A 25 -78.17 7.52 -39.92
CA ALA A 25 -76.98 7.15 -39.16
C ALA A 25 -75.67 7.43 -39.92
N ALA A 26 -75.72 7.53 -41.24
CA ALA A 26 -74.58 7.86 -42.10
C ALA A 26 -74.37 9.38 -42.29
N MET A 27 -75.20 10.24 -41.67
CA MET A 27 -74.96 11.69 -41.71
C MET A 27 -73.59 11.99 -41.11
N PRO A 28 -72.68 12.63 -41.86
CA PRO A 28 -71.38 13.03 -41.33
C PRO A 28 -71.60 14.05 -40.21
N VAL A 29 -71.09 13.73 -39.02
CA VAL A 29 -71.10 14.64 -37.86
C VAL A 29 -69.65 15.13 -37.67
N PRO A 30 -69.25 16.26 -38.30
CA PRO A 30 -67.85 16.71 -38.35
C PRO A 30 -67.40 17.39 -37.05
N LEU A 31 -67.79 16.86 -35.88
CA LEU A 31 -67.46 17.47 -34.58
C LEU A 31 -65.96 17.52 -34.30
N ARG A 32 -65.19 16.56 -34.84
CA ARG A 32 -63.73 16.53 -34.70
C ARG A 32 -63.07 17.62 -35.54
N ASP A 33 -63.54 17.82 -36.77
CA ASP A 33 -63.01 18.80 -37.69
C ASP A 33 -63.16 20.23 -37.14
N LEU A 34 -64.19 20.49 -36.32
CA LEU A 34 -64.40 21.79 -35.67
C LEU A 34 -63.33 22.19 -34.65
N TRP A 35 -62.59 21.24 -34.07
CA TRP A 35 -61.57 21.47 -33.05
C TRP A 35 -60.13 21.45 -33.58
N ASP A 36 -59.95 21.21 -34.89
CA ASP A 36 -58.65 21.17 -35.55
C ASP A 36 -58.47 22.43 -36.44
N PRO A 37 -57.49 23.30 -36.15
CA PRO A 37 -57.24 24.51 -36.94
C PRO A 37 -56.97 24.25 -38.43
N ALA A 38 -56.49 23.07 -38.81
CA ALA A 38 -56.20 22.73 -40.21
C ALA A 38 -57.46 22.30 -40.99
N THR A 39 -58.41 21.65 -40.33
CA THR A 39 -59.58 21.03 -40.98
C THR A 39 -60.90 21.74 -40.67
N CYS A 40 -60.93 22.64 -39.69
CA CYS A 40 -62.11 23.43 -39.34
C CYS A 40 -62.57 24.30 -40.53
N PRO A 41 -63.87 24.30 -40.89
CA PRO A 41 -64.40 25.19 -41.92
C PRO A 41 -64.06 26.65 -41.62
N VAL A 42 -63.60 27.40 -42.64
CA VAL A 42 -63.09 28.78 -42.49
C VAL A 42 -64.08 29.71 -41.81
N ASN A 43 -65.38 29.55 -42.11
CA ASN A 43 -66.45 30.36 -41.51
C ASN A 43 -66.67 30.07 -40.02
N LEU A 44 -66.17 28.95 -39.50
CA LEU A 44 -66.24 28.58 -38.08
C LEU A 44 -64.91 28.78 -37.34
N LEU A 45 -63.82 29.02 -38.07
CA LEU A 45 -62.49 29.26 -37.54
C LEU A 45 -62.41 30.43 -36.54
N PRO A 46 -63.17 31.55 -36.67
CA PRO A 46 -63.20 32.61 -35.65
C PRO A 46 -63.69 32.12 -34.29
N TYR A 47 -64.61 31.16 -34.24
CA TYR A 47 -65.09 30.58 -32.99
C TYR A 47 -64.06 29.66 -32.34
N LEU A 48 -63.28 28.93 -33.16
CA LEU A 48 -62.14 28.15 -32.67
C LEU A 48 -61.02 29.07 -32.17
N ALA A 49 -60.74 30.16 -32.90
CA ALA A 49 -59.81 31.20 -32.48
C ALA A 49 -60.20 31.78 -31.11
N TRP A 50 -61.48 32.11 -30.93
CA TRP A 50 -62.02 32.54 -29.65
C TRP A 50 -61.86 31.48 -28.55
N ALA A 51 -62.16 30.21 -28.84
CA ALA A 51 -62.00 29.11 -27.89
C ALA A 51 -60.53 28.88 -27.47
N PHE A 52 -59.58 29.18 -28.34
CA PHE A 52 -58.14 29.12 -28.07
C PHE A 52 -57.58 30.44 -27.53
N SER A 53 -58.46 31.38 -27.15
CA SER A 53 -58.09 32.70 -26.62
C SER A 53 -57.12 33.45 -27.52
N VAL A 54 -57.30 33.38 -28.85
CA VAL A 54 -56.52 34.19 -29.78
C VAL A 54 -56.83 35.67 -29.51
N ASP A 55 -55.81 36.41 -29.06
CA ASP A 55 -55.98 37.79 -28.57
C ASP A 55 -56.31 38.80 -29.70
N HIS A 56 -55.87 38.53 -30.94
CA HIS A 56 -56.15 39.37 -32.11
C HIS A 56 -56.56 38.53 -33.34
N TRP A 57 -57.63 38.96 -33.99
CA TRP A 57 -58.21 38.29 -35.15
C TRP A 57 -58.70 39.34 -36.14
N ASP A 58 -58.25 39.24 -37.39
CA ASP A 58 -58.72 40.08 -38.49
C ASP A 58 -59.45 39.23 -39.53
N GLU A 59 -60.67 39.64 -39.88
CA GLU A 59 -61.47 38.94 -40.87
C GLU A 59 -60.96 39.09 -42.31
N THR A 60 -60.08 40.06 -42.57
CA THR A 60 -59.50 40.32 -43.88
C THR A 60 -58.24 39.49 -44.16
N TRP A 61 -57.70 38.78 -43.15
CA TRP A 61 -56.55 37.90 -43.32
C TRP A 61 -56.82 36.75 -44.29
N THR A 62 -55.75 36.31 -44.97
CA THR A 62 -55.78 35.10 -45.79
C THR A 62 -56.13 33.88 -44.93
N GLU A 63 -56.72 32.85 -45.54
CA GLU A 63 -57.08 31.62 -44.82
C GLU A 63 -55.86 30.99 -44.13
N ASP A 64 -54.72 30.97 -44.79
CA ASP A 64 -53.47 30.41 -44.24
C ASP A 64 -53.00 31.20 -43.00
N ALA A 65 -53.06 32.53 -43.04
CA ALA A 65 -52.71 33.37 -41.90
C ALA A 65 -53.66 33.13 -40.72
N LYS A 66 -54.97 33.08 -40.98
CA LYS A 66 -55.98 32.76 -39.97
C LYS A 66 -55.72 31.41 -39.30
N ARG A 67 -55.48 30.35 -40.07
CA ARG A 67 -55.19 29.00 -39.54
C ARG A 67 -53.89 28.94 -38.75
N SER A 68 -52.84 29.60 -39.25
CA SER A 68 -51.53 29.67 -38.60
C SER A 68 -51.63 30.31 -37.21
N VAL A 69 -52.37 31.42 -37.08
CA VAL A 69 -52.55 32.12 -35.80
C VAL A 69 -53.31 31.25 -34.79
N VAL A 70 -54.39 30.57 -35.20
CA VAL A 70 -55.12 29.64 -34.30
C VAL A 70 -54.24 28.46 -33.88
N ALA A 71 -53.47 27.88 -34.81
CA ALA A 71 -52.57 26.77 -34.50
C ALA A 71 -51.43 27.17 -33.54
N ALA A 72 -50.89 28.39 -33.69
CA ALA A 72 -49.82 28.90 -32.85
C ALA A 72 -50.27 29.36 -31.45
N ALA A 73 -51.57 29.62 -31.26
CA ALA A 73 -52.13 30.22 -30.05
C ALA A 73 -51.72 29.49 -28.76
N PHE A 74 -51.80 28.16 -28.74
CA PHE A 74 -51.46 27.36 -27.56
C PHE A 74 -49.98 27.49 -27.18
N PHE A 75 -49.09 27.49 -28.17
CA PHE A 75 -47.65 27.65 -27.94
C PHE A 75 -47.33 29.05 -27.43
N ILE A 76 -47.93 30.09 -28.02
CA ILE A 76 -47.72 31.48 -27.62
C ILE A 76 -48.19 31.67 -26.17
N HIS A 77 -49.40 31.23 -25.82
CA HIS A 77 -49.92 31.33 -24.44
C HIS A 77 -49.06 30.60 -23.42
N ARG A 78 -48.55 29.41 -23.74
CA ARG A 78 -47.67 28.63 -22.86
C ARG A 78 -46.33 29.33 -22.57
N HIS A 79 -45.85 30.16 -23.49
CA HIS A 79 -44.52 30.78 -23.42
C HIS A 79 -44.57 32.31 -23.32
N LYS A 80 -45.72 32.90 -22.99
CA LYS A 80 -45.85 34.35 -22.75
C LYS A 80 -44.79 34.81 -21.75
N GLY A 81 -44.17 35.94 -22.03
CA GLY A 81 -43.08 36.47 -21.22
C GLY A 81 -41.67 35.97 -21.57
N THR A 82 -41.50 35.10 -22.57
CA THR A 82 -40.19 34.64 -23.07
C THR A 82 -39.79 35.35 -24.37
N ILE A 83 -38.50 35.35 -24.68
CA ILE A 83 -37.97 35.84 -25.97
C ILE A 83 -38.61 35.06 -27.14
N GLY A 84 -38.88 33.77 -26.96
CA GLY A 84 -39.52 32.93 -27.97
C GLY A 84 -40.93 33.41 -28.35
N ALA A 85 -41.71 33.89 -27.37
CA ALA A 85 -43.03 34.47 -27.65
C ALA A 85 -42.91 35.80 -28.41
N ILE A 86 -41.98 36.69 -28.03
CA ILE A 86 -41.74 37.96 -28.74
C ILE A 86 -41.31 37.69 -30.20
N ARG A 87 -40.39 36.75 -30.43
CA ARG A 87 -39.92 36.39 -31.78
C ARG A 87 -41.08 35.90 -32.66
N ARG A 88 -41.96 35.06 -32.14
CA ARG A 88 -43.10 34.47 -32.89
C ARG A 88 -44.20 35.48 -33.20
N VAL A 89 -44.38 36.47 -32.33
CA VAL A 89 -45.37 37.53 -32.48
C VAL A 89 -44.91 38.57 -33.51
N VAL A 90 -43.60 38.77 -33.67
CA VAL A 90 -43.02 39.65 -34.68
C VAL A 90 -42.93 38.97 -36.06
N GLU A 91 -42.79 37.64 -36.10
CA GLU A 91 -42.60 36.80 -37.30
C GLU A 91 -43.57 37.08 -38.49
N PRO A 92 -44.87 37.37 -38.27
CA PRO A 92 -45.80 37.67 -39.38
C PRO A 92 -45.57 39.03 -40.06
N LEU A 93 -44.93 39.98 -39.37
CA LEU A 93 -44.72 41.35 -39.83
C LEU A 93 -43.25 41.64 -40.19
N GLY A 94 -42.33 40.74 -39.84
CA GLY A 94 -40.89 40.85 -40.05
C GLY A 94 -40.14 39.72 -39.33
N TYR A 95 -38.83 39.84 -39.16
CA TYR A 95 -38.05 38.92 -38.33
C TYR A 95 -37.24 39.69 -37.29
N LEU A 96 -37.20 39.16 -36.06
CA LEU A 96 -36.39 39.74 -34.99
C LEU A 96 -34.89 39.55 -35.31
N ILE A 97 -34.20 40.65 -35.57
CA ILE A 97 -32.75 40.70 -35.83
C ILE A 97 -32.00 40.55 -34.51
N LYS A 98 -32.33 41.37 -33.51
CA LYS A 98 -31.64 41.37 -32.22
C LYS A 98 -32.53 41.86 -31.09
N LEU A 99 -32.45 41.20 -29.94
CA LEU A 99 -32.99 41.69 -28.67
C LEU A 99 -31.79 42.02 -27.78
N ARG A 100 -31.78 43.21 -27.16
CA ARG A 100 -30.73 43.60 -26.21
C ARG A 100 -31.35 43.91 -24.86
N GLU A 101 -30.90 43.22 -23.83
CA GLU A 101 -31.39 43.42 -22.46
C GLU A 101 -30.54 44.46 -21.71
N TRP A 102 -31.12 45.05 -20.66
CA TRP A 102 -30.50 46.16 -19.93
C TRP A 102 -29.08 45.90 -19.43
N TRP A 103 -28.70 44.67 -19.06
CA TRP A 103 -27.33 44.36 -18.64
C TRP A 103 -26.33 44.34 -19.80
N GLU A 104 -26.77 44.15 -21.05
CA GLU A 104 -25.90 44.17 -22.23
C GLU A 104 -25.60 45.60 -22.70
N THR A 105 -26.49 46.54 -22.40
CA THR A 105 -26.35 47.96 -22.78
C THR A 105 -26.18 48.88 -21.56
N ASN A 106 -26.02 48.33 -20.37
CA ASN A 106 -25.93 49.05 -19.10
C ASN A 106 -27.12 50.03 -18.85
N GLY A 107 -28.32 49.64 -19.29
CA GLY A 107 -29.58 50.41 -19.17
C GLY A 107 -30.32 50.18 -17.86
N GLU A 108 -31.49 50.82 -17.67
CA GLU A 108 -32.28 50.67 -16.43
C GLU A 108 -32.76 49.22 -16.22
N PRO A 109 -32.64 48.66 -15.00
CA PRO A 109 -33.07 47.30 -14.70
C PRO A 109 -34.51 47.00 -15.10
N GLY A 110 -34.70 45.97 -15.92
CA GLY A 110 -36.01 45.56 -16.43
C GLY A 110 -36.40 46.22 -17.75
N THR A 111 -35.49 46.91 -18.43
CA THR A 111 -35.71 47.43 -19.79
C THR A 111 -35.05 46.57 -20.87
N PHE A 112 -35.53 46.66 -22.12
CA PHE A 112 -34.93 46.02 -23.28
C PHE A 112 -35.20 46.81 -24.56
N THR A 113 -34.39 46.56 -25.59
CA THR A 113 -34.54 47.14 -26.94
C THR A 113 -34.64 46.05 -28.00
N LEU A 114 -35.37 46.31 -29.08
CA LEU A 114 -35.58 45.37 -30.19
C LEU A 114 -35.14 45.96 -31.52
N ASP A 115 -34.52 45.13 -32.35
CA ASP A 115 -34.10 45.39 -33.72
C ASP A 115 -34.86 44.40 -34.62
N ILE A 116 -35.73 44.88 -35.52
CA ILE A 116 -36.61 44.06 -36.37
C ILE A 116 -36.35 44.38 -37.84
N GLY A 117 -36.19 43.32 -38.65
CA GLY A 117 -36.04 43.42 -40.10
C GLY A 117 -37.38 43.22 -40.80
N VAL A 118 -37.69 44.06 -41.80
CA VAL A 118 -38.91 43.94 -42.61
C VAL A 118 -38.52 43.72 -44.08
N LEU A 119 -39.13 42.72 -44.71
CA LEU A 119 -38.85 42.33 -46.09
C LEU A 119 -39.82 43.02 -47.07
N GLU A 120 -39.24 43.73 -48.05
CA GLU A 120 -39.83 44.18 -49.33
C GLU A 120 -41.03 45.17 -49.31
N ASN A 121 -41.71 45.40 -48.18
CA ASN A 121 -42.76 46.42 -48.06
C ASN A 121 -42.35 47.57 -47.12
N GLY A 122 -42.66 48.81 -47.51
CA GLY A 122 -42.41 49.99 -46.66
C GLY A 122 -43.19 49.92 -45.34
N ILE A 123 -42.60 50.44 -44.27
CA ILE A 123 -43.23 50.49 -42.95
C ILE A 123 -44.26 51.61 -42.93
N THR A 124 -45.56 51.27 -42.83
CA THR A 124 -46.61 52.27 -42.58
C THR A 124 -46.73 52.54 -41.08
N GLU A 125 -47.25 53.72 -40.72
CA GLU A 125 -47.47 54.10 -39.31
C GLU A 125 -48.46 53.13 -38.62
N GLU A 126 -49.46 52.63 -39.36
CA GLU A 126 -50.37 51.61 -38.86
C GLU A 126 -49.65 50.31 -38.51
N MET A 127 -48.69 49.88 -39.34
CA MET A 127 -47.94 48.64 -39.10
C MET A 127 -46.97 48.77 -37.90
N TYR A 128 -46.40 49.96 -37.68
CA TYR A 128 -45.57 50.26 -36.51
C TYR A 128 -46.39 50.17 -35.20
N LEU A 129 -47.56 50.81 -35.17
CA LEU A 129 -48.46 50.78 -34.01
C LEU A 129 -48.97 49.37 -33.70
N GLU A 130 -49.23 48.58 -34.74
CA GLU A 130 -49.66 47.18 -34.59
C GLU A 130 -48.53 46.32 -33.97
N MET A 131 -47.27 46.49 -34.42
CA MET A 131 -46.12 45.80 -33.83
C MET A 131 -45.91 46.15 -32.35
N GLU A 132 -45.97 47.43 -32.00
CA GLU A 132 -45.81 47.88 -30.60
C GLU A 132 -46.87 47.24 -29.69
N ARG A 133 -48.12 47.18 -30.17
CA ARG A 133 -49.23 46.56 -29.45
C ARG A 133 -49.04 45.06 -29.28
N MET A 134 -48.66 44.35 -30.35
CA MET A 134 -48.41 42.91 -30.30
C MET A 134 -47.26 42.54 -29.35
N ILE A 135 -46.18 43.34 -29.33
CA ILE A 135 -45.07 43.17 -28.39
C ILE A 135 -45.54 43.44 -26.95
N ALA A 136 -46.42 44.42 -26.74
CA ALA A 136 -46.98 44.73 -25.42
C ALA A 136 -47.80 43.58 -24.82
N ASP A 137 -48.55 42.84 -25.65
CA ASP A 137 -49.36 41.69 -25.21
C ASP A 137 -48.52 40.43 -24.92
N ALA A 138 -47.35 40.30 -25.56
CA ALA A 138 -46.46 39.15 -25.39
C ALA A 138 -45.44 39.31 -24.26
N LYS A 139 -45.00 40.54 -23.97
CA LYS A 139 -43.97 40.83 -22.96
C LYS A 139 -44.55 40.76 -21.52
N PRO A 140 -43.74 40.46 -20.50
CA PRO A 140 -44.16 40.62 -19.11
C PRO A 140 -44.47 42.09 -18.79
N VAL A 141 -45.46 42.34 -17.93
CA VAL A 141 -45.82 43.71 -17.50
C VAL A 141 -44.64 44.42 -16.83
N SER A 142 -43.76 43.68 -16.15
CA SER A 142 -42.57 44.17 -15.46
C SER A 142 -41.35 44.42 -16.37
N ARG A 143 -41.46 44.19 -17.68
CA ARG A 143 -40.39 44.46 -18.66
C ARG A 143 -40.81 45.57 -19.61
N HIS A 144 -40.03 46.63 -19.70
CA HIS A 144 -40.37 47.82 -20.49
C HIS A 144 -39.52 47.90 -21.77
N LEU A 145 -40.17 48.02 -22.92
CA LEU A 145 -39.50 48.26 -24.20
C LEU A 145 -39.08 49.74 -24.24
N THR A 146 -37.79 50.03 -24.36
CA THR A 146 -37.25 51.39 -24.38
C THR A 146 -36.79 51.85 -25.76
N GLY A 147 -36.72 50.95 -26.74
CA GLY A 147 -36.35 51.29 -28.11
C GLY A 147 -36.70 50.18 -29.10
N LEU A 148 -37.27 50.58 -30.24
CA LEU A 148 -37.62 49.71 -31.37
C LEU A 148 -36.95 50.27 -32.63
N ALA A 149 -36.00 49.53 -33.20
CA ALA A 149 -35.32 49.86 -34.44
C ALA A 149 -35.84 48.96 -35.57
N LEU A 150 -36.17 49.54 -36.72
CA LEU A 150 -36.70 48.84 -37.88
C LEU A 150 -35.74 48.98 -39.06
N ASN A 151 -35.28 47.86 -39.61
CA ASN A 151 -34.33 47.81 -40.73
C ASN A 151 -35.01 47.26 -41.98
N LEU A 152 -34.87 47.96 -43.11
CA LEU A 152 -35.42 47.56 -44.41
C LEU A 152 -34.29 47.04 -45.31
N GLU A 153 -34.42 45.84 -45.84
CA GLU A 153 -33.50 45.27 -46.85
C GLU A 153 -34.13 45.30 -48.24
N ALA A 154 -33.36 45.67 -49.28
CA ALA A 154 -33.79 45.69 -50.67
C ALA A 154 -32.69 45.14 -51.60
N ALA A 155 -33.06 44.31 -52.58
CA ALA A 155 -32.14 43.70 -53.54
C ALA A 155 -32.32 44.25 -54.97
N GLY A 156 -31.21 44.42 -55.72
CA GLY A 156 -31.20 44.87 -57.12
C GLY A 156 -29.92 44.43 -57.86
N ALA A 157 -29.98 44.31 -59.19
CA ALA A 157 -28.88 43.82 -60.03
C ALA A 157 -27.94 44.96 -60.51
N ILE A 158 -26.63 44.76 -60.38
CA ILE A 158 -25.57 45.65 -60.87
C ILE A 158 -24.55 44.80 -61.67
N ASP A 159 -24.13 45.28 -62.84
CA ASP A 159 -23.11 44.63 -63.68
C ASP A 159 -21.71 44.64 -63.02
N VAL A 160 -21.04 43.49 -63.06
CA VAL A 160 -19.86 43.17 -62.24
C VAL A 160 -18.56 43.21 -63.06
N ALA A 161 -17.52 43.86 -62.52
CA ALA A 161 -16.12 43.49 -62.76
C ALA A 161 -15.65 42.62 -61.58
N GLY A 162 -15.06 41.45 -61.88
CA GLY A 162 -14.75 40.44 -60.87
C GLY A 162 -13.43 40.68 -60.13
N GLY A 163 -13.49 40.68 -58.81
CA GLY A 163 -12.38 40.32 -57.92
C GLY A 163 -12.86 39.20 -57.00
N GLN A 164 -12.14 38.08 -56.98
CA GLN A 164 -12.43 36.95 -56.09
C GLN A 164 -11.91 37.29 -54.69
N TYR A 165 -12.80 37.32 -53.70
CA TYR A 165 -12.42 37.06 -52.31
C TYR A 165 -12.82 35.63 -51.99
N ASP A 166 -11.81 34.80 -51.77
CA ASP A 166 -11.96 33.51 -51.11
C ASP A 166 -11.84 33.76 -49.59
N GLY A 167 -12.66 33.07 -48.81
CA GLY A 167 -12.75 33.26 -47.37
C GLY A 167 -12.89 31.90 -46.70
N GLU A 168 -11.79 31.44 -46.11
CA GLU A 168 -11.73 30.23 -45.29
C GLU A 168 -11.93 30.60 -43.81
N LEU A 169 -12.85 29.93 -43.12
CA LEU A 169 -12.91 30.00 -41.65
C LEU A 169 -11.82 29.09 -41.10
N THR A 170 -10.61 29.64 -40.94
CA THR A 170 -9.51 28.96 -40.27
C THR A 170 -9.60 29.21 -38.77
N THR A 171 -9.92 28.18 -38.00
CA THR A 171 -9.66 28.18 -36.54
C THR A 171 -8.17 27.98 -36.33
N VAL A 172 -7.46 29.07 -36.03
CA VAL A 172 -6.03 29.02 -35.66
C VAL A 172 -5.95 28.54 -34.22
N TYR A 173 -5.68 27.26 -34.02
CA TYR A 173 -5.29 26.75 -32.70
C TYR A 173 -3.88 27.26 -32.38
N PRO A 174 -3.59 27.61 -31.11
CA PRO A 174 -2.21 27.82 -30.68
C PRO A 174 -1.38 26.59 -31.07
N ASP A 175 -0.17 26.80 -31.58
CA ASP A 175 0.78 25.70 -31.68
C ASP A 175 1.22 25.30 -30.26
N TYR A 176 0.43 24.43 -29.64
CA TYR A 176 0.65 23.98 -28.28
C TYR A 176 1.99 23.24 -28.12
N ALA A 177 2.51 22.61 -29.18
CA ALA A 177 3.84 22.00 -29.16
C ALA A 177 4.92 23.08 -29.06
N SER A 178 4.83 24.15 -29.86
CA SER A 178 5.71 25.31 -29.74
C SER A 178 5.57 26.02 -28.37
N LEU A 179 4.36 26.07 -27.81
CA LEU A 179 4.11 26.63 -26.49
C LEU A 179 4.79 25.81 -25.38
N ALA A 180 4.64 24.49 -25.42
CA ALA A 180 5.31 23.58 -24.48
C ALA A 180 6.84 23.68 -24.59
N LEU A 181 7.39 23.81 -25.81
CA LEU A 181 8.81 24.07 -26.01
C LEU A 181 9.27 25.40 -25.39
N GLN A 182 8.48 26.47 -25.50
CA GLN A 182 8.79 27.75 -24.85
C GLN A 182 8.78 27.65 -23.32
N MET A 183 7.82 26.92 -22.75
CA MET A 183 7.79 26.66 -21.30
C MET A 183 8.99 25.82 -20.86
N LEU A 184 9.39 24.79 -21.62
CA LEU A 184 10.58 23.99 -21.36
C LEU A 184 11.86 24.85 -21.36
N GLU A 185 11.97 25.76 -22.33
CA GLU A 185 13.12 26.66 -22.42
C GLU A 185 13.15 27.66 -21.27
N GLY A 186 12.03 28.34 -20.99
CA GLY A 186 12.02 29.31 -19.91
C GLY A 186 12.17 28.65 -18.54
N HIS A 187 11.69 27.41 -18.35
CA HIS A 187 11.97 26.65 -17.13
C HIS A 187 13.44 26.25 -17.00
N TYR A 188 14.10 25.85 -18.10
CA TYR A 188 15.55 25.66 -18.09
C TYR A 188 16.27 26.93 -17.62
N GLN A 189 15.92 28.09 -18.19
CA GLN A 189 16.51 29.38 -17.83
C GLN A 189 16.21 29.77 -16.37
N PHE A 190 15.01 29.45 -15.86
CA PHE A 190 14.66 29.60 -14.44
C PHE A 190 15.63 28.82 -13.55
N LEU A 191 15.86 27.55 -13.83
CA LEU A 191 16.76 26.71 -13.04
C LEU A 191 18.20 27.21 -13.10
N GLN A 192 18.67 27.65 -14.28
CA GLN A 192 20.02 28.24 -14.41
C GLN A 192 20.18 29.51 -13.55
N ARG A 193 19.18 30.39 -13.51
CA ARG A 193 19.21 31.58 -12.63
C ARG A 193 19.13 31.23 -11.15
N ASN A 194 18.51 30.09 -10.84
CA ASN A 194 18.30 29.59 -9.49
C ASN A 194 19.28 28.48 -9.11
N THR A 195 20.48 28.52 -9.70
CA THR A 195 21.61 27.65 -9.33
C THR A 195 22.68 28.51 -8.66
N GLY A 196 23.14 28.11 -7.47
CA GLY A 196 24.20 28.82 -6.77
C GLY A 196 24.48 28.32 -5.35
N THR A 197 25.58 28.77 -4.77
CA THR A 197 25.93 28.45 -3.38
C THR A 197 25.07 29.23 -2.37
N THR A 198 24.38 28.48 -1.49
CA THR A 198 23.72 29.05 -0.31
C THR A 198 24.71 29.11 0.86
N LEU A 199 24.99 30.32 1.36
CA LEU A 199 25.79 30.59 2.56
C LEU A 199 24.91 30.89 3.78
N ASP A 200 23.74 31.47 3.53
CA ASP A 200 22.70 31.78 4.51
C ASP A 200 21.33 31.60 3.86
N SER A 201 20.57 30.58 4.28
CA SER A 201 19.26 30.25 3.73
C SER A 201 18.17 31.30 4.00
N THR A 202 18.44 32.29 4.85
CA THR A 202 17.55 33.45 5.04
C THR A 202 17.78 34.55 3.99
N GLN A 203 18.88 34.49 3.25
CA GLN A 203 19.28 35.51 2.27
C GLN A 203 19.30 34.99 0.83
N GLN A 204 19.72 33.73 0.63
CA GLN A 204 19.96 33.16 -0.70
C GLN A 204 19.04 31.96 -0.94
N HIS A 205 18.30 32.01 -2.05
CA HIS A 205 17.23 31.07 -2.34
C HIS A 205 17.47 30.39 -3.69
N PHE A 206 18.22 29.29 -3.67
CA PHE A 206 18.54 28.52 -4.88
C PHE A 206 17.79 27.18 -4.90
N VAL A 207 17.49 26.72 -6.12
CA VAL A 207 16.92 25.39 -6.40
C VAL A 207 18.04 24.35 -6.49
N PHE A 208 19.14 24.68 -7.17
CA PHE A 208 20.35 23.86 -7.22
C PHE A 208 21.50 24.56 -6.51
N ASN A 209 22.37 23.76 -5.91
CA ASN A 209 23.71 24.25 -5.62
C ASN A 209 24.65 24.09 -6.83
N ASP A 210 25.85 24.66 -6.74
CA ASP A 210 26.87 24.63 -7.80
C ASP A 210 27.35 23.20 -8.15
N GLU A 211 27.02 22.21 -7.32
CA GLU A 211 27.35 20.80 -7.49
C GLU A 211 26.16 19.97 -8.01
N HIS A 212 25.12 20.65 -8.51
CA HIS A 212 23.92 20.05 -9.12
C HIS A 212 23.08 19.18 -8.18
N VAL A 213 23.17 19.39 -6.87
CA VAL A 213 22.23 18.81 -5.89
C VAL A 213 20.97 19.66 -5.83
N LEU A 214 19.82 19.03 -6.07
CA LEU A 214 18.50 19.67 -6.05
C LEU A 214 18.00 19.82 -4.61
N ALA A 215 17.89 21.05 -4.12
CA ALA A 215 17.24 21.33 -2.84
C ALA A 215 15.73 21.07 -2.93
N ASP A 216 15.16 20.48 -1.88
CA ASP A 216 13.72 20.21 -1.80
C ASP A 216 12.88 21.49 -1.88
N SER A 217 13.44 22.62 -1.41
CA SER A 217 12.77 23.92 -1.39
C SER A 217 13.72 25.06 -1.67
N ARG A 218 13.36 25.91 -2.64
CA ARG A 218 14.06 27.17 -2.94
C ARG A 218 13.91 28.18 -1.80
N HIS A 219 12.70 28.27 -1.26
CA HIS A 219 12.30 29.29 -0.30
C HIS A 219 12.80 29.00 1.11
N GLU A 220 12.82 30.04 1.94
CA GLU A 220 13.09 29.93 3.37
C GLU A 220 12.02 29.04 4.02
N ARG A 221 12.45 28.02 4.75
CA ARG A 221 11.64 27.31 5.75
C ARG A 221 12.22 27.58 7.12
N GLU A 222 11.44 27.32 8.17
CA GLU A 222 11.91 27.54 9.54
C GLU A 222 13.16 26.70 9.82
N LEU A 223 14.16 27.28 10.47
CA LEU A 223 15.43 26.58 10.71
C LEU A 223 15.31 25.49 11.78
N SER A 224 14.20 25.48 12.52
CA SER A 224 14.00 24.58 13.63
C SER A 224 13.41 23.24 13.23
N ARG A 225 13.94 22.14 13.80
CA ARG A 225 13.41 20.81 13.53
C ARG A 225 11.91 20.70 13.89
N MET A 226 11.46 21.43 14.91
CA MET A 226 10.05 21.45 15.33
C MET A 226 9.09 21.99 14.24
N ALA A 227 9.55 22.89 13.37
CA ALA A 227 8.73 23.57 12.35
C ALA A 227 8.96 23.07 10.91
N GLY A 228 9.83 22.07 10.72
CA GLY A 228 10.16 21.48 9.43
C GLY A 228 11.43 22.07 8.80
N LEU A 229 12.31 21.22 8.29
CA LEU A 229 13.69 21.60 7.96
C LEU A 229 13.82 22.26 6.56
N PRO A 230 14.72 23.26 6.39
CA PRO A 230 14.82 24.05 5.16
C PRO A 230 15.82 23.56 4.10
N ASN A 231 16.75 22.66 4.46
CA ASN A 231 17.99 22.46 3.70
C ASN A 231 18.14 21.07 3.06
N ASP A 232 17.09 20.25 3.12
CA ASP A 232 17.12 18.88 2.65
C ASP A 232 17.16 18.81 1.11
N ALA A 233 17.85 17.80 0.59
CA ALA A 233 17.73 17.30 -0.77
C ALA A 233 17.52 15.80 -0.71
N THR A 234 16.53 15.33 -1.48
CA THR A 234 16.07 13.94 -1.47
C THR A 234 16.50 13.19 -2.72
N THR A 235 16.74 11.89 -2.57
CA THR A 235 16.95 10.98 -3.69
C THR A 235 15.76 10.99 -4.66
N GLU A 236 14.53 11.09 -4.15
CA GLU A 236 13.30 11.25 -4.93
C GLU A 236 13.38 12.46 -5.88
N GLY A 237 13.65 13.65 -5.34
CA GLY A 237 13.75 14.88 -6.12
C GLY A 237 14.84 14.79 -7.18
N GLN A 238 16.03 14.31 -6.79
CA GLN A 238 17.17 14.19 -7.68
C GLN A 238 16.90 13.20 -8.83
N ALA A 239 16.32 12.03 -8.55
CA ALA A 239 15.97 11.03 -9.56
C ALA A 239 14.93 11.56 -10.56
N LEU A 240 13.89 12.24 -10.06
CA LEU A 240 12.86 12.86 -10.89
C LEU A 240 13.45 13.97 -11.78
N GLN A 241 14.43 14.72 -11.29
CA GLN A 241 15.11 15.72 -12.10
C GLN A 241 15.91 15.13 -13.25
N ILE A 242 16.67 14.05 -12.99
CA ILE A 242 17.41 13.33 -14.03
C ILE A 242 16.45 12.88 -15.13
N LEU A 243 15.30 12.30 -14.74
CA LEU A 243 14.24 11.92 -15.66
C LEU A 243 13.69 13.12 -16.43
N GLY A 244 13.39 14.23 -15.77
CA GLY A 244 12.87 15.44 -16.41
C GLY A 244 13.80 15.97 -17.50
N TYR A 245 15.10 16.11 -17.20
CA TYR A 245 16.09 16.54 -18.19
C TYR A 245 16.33 15.52 -19.31
N ALA A 246 16.36 14.23 -19.00
CA ALA A 246 16.49 13.18 -20.02
C ALA A 246 15.29 13.18 -20.99
N HIS A 247 14.06 13.38 -20.50
CA HIS A 247 12.89 13.54 -21.36
C HIS A 247 12.95 14.84 -22.18
N ALA A 248 13.42 15.94 -21.60
CA ALA A 248 13.59 17.20 -22.34
C ALA A 248 14.60 17.05 -23.49
N TYR A 249 15.67 16.29 -23.29
CA TYR A 249 16.59 15.91 -24.38
C TYR A 249 15.88 15.09 -25.47
N LEU A 250 15.09 14.08 -25.10
CA LEU A 250 14.35 13.27 -26.07
C LEU A 250 13.33 14.08 -26.87
N ALA A 251 12.71 15.08 -26.25
CA ALA A 251 11.71 15.93 -26.88
C ALA A 251 12.33 16.97 -27.83
N THR A 252 13.52 17.49 -27.51
CA THR A 252 14.13 18.65 -28.20
C THR A 252 15.35 18.30 -29.06
N GLY A 253 16.08 17.24 -28.71
CA GLY A 253 17.40 16.93 -29.26
C GLY A 253 18.52 17.87 -28.80
N GLU A 254 18.25 18.78 -27.86
CA GLU A 254 19.22 19.77 -27.41
C GLU A 254 20.17 19.23 -26.33
N GLN A 255 21.47 19.22 -26.64
CA GLN A 255 22.51 18.64 -25.79
C GLN A 255 22.55 19.19 -24.36
N LYS A 256 22.21 20.47 -24.17
CA LYS A 256 22.20 21.12 -22.84
C LYS A 256 21.35 20.38 -21.80
N TYR A 257 20.25 19.75 -22.23
CA TYR A 257 19.40 18.97 -21.33
C TYR A 257 20.05 17.65 -20.93
N LEU A 258 20.70 16.97 -21.88
CA LEU A 258 21.44 15.74 -21.59
C LEU A 258 22.62 16.02 -20.65
N ASP A 259 23.34 17.12 -20.86
CA ASP A 259 24.45 17.53 -20.00
C ASP A 259 23.98 17.76 -18.55
N GLN A 260 22.81 18.40 -18.37
CA GLN A 260 22.21 18.56 -17.03
C GLN A 260 21.73 17.24 -16.44
N ALA A 261 21.14 16.33 -17.22
CA ALA A 261 20.75 15.00 -16.74
C ALA A 261 21.97 14.22 -16.23
N ILE A 262 23.09 14.28 -16.95
CA ILE A 262 24.36 13.65 -16.56
C ILE A 262 24.93 14.31 -15.31
N ALA A 263 24.93 15.63 -15.22
CA ALA A 263 25.40 16.35 -14.04
C ALA A 263 24.58 16.01 -12.78
N CYS A 264 23.25 15.97 -12.89
CA CYS A 264 22.38 15.54 -11.79
C CYS A 264 22.60 14.07 -11.41
N PHE A 265 22.87 13.18 -12.38
CA PHE A 265 23.22 11.79 -12.11
C PHE A 265 24.56 11.70 -11.36
N ASP A 266 25.58 12.42 -11.79
CA ASP A 266 26.90 12.41 -11.15
C ASP A 266 26.86 13.00 -9.73
N ALA A 267 26.00 14.00 -9.49
CA ALA A 267 25.69 14.50 -8.15
C ALA A 267 24.99 13.43 -7.29
N TYR A 268 24.04 12.68 -7.87
CA TYR A 268 23.39 11.54 -7.18
C TYR A 268 24.46 10.53 -6.70
N MET A 269 25.37 10.14 -7.60
CA MET A 269 26.47 9.20 -7.28
C MET A 269 27.42 9.74 -6.22
N THR A 270 27.79 11.00 -6.33
CA THR A 270 28.83 11.57 -5.47
C THR A 270 28.32 11.77 -4.05
N TYR A 271 27.09 12.27 -3.89
CA TYR A 271 26.62 12.74 -2.58
C TYR A 271 25.62 11.79 -1.91
N PHE A 272 24.73 11.14 -2.67
CA PHE A 272 23.73 10.24 -2.08
C PHE A 272 24.28 8.82 -1.87
N TYR A 273 25.19 8.35 -2.73
CA TYR A 273 25.97 7.12 -2.49
C TYR A 273 27.28 7.38 -1.73
N ASP A 274 27.51 8.61 -1.26
CA ASP A 274 28.71 9.00 -0.48
C ASP A 274 30.02 8.58 -1.18
N GLY A 275 30.07 8.81 -2.49
CA GLY A 275 31.21 8.50 -3.34
C GLY A 275 31.45 7.01 -3.60
N ALA A 276 30.55 6.11 -3.18
CA ALA A 276 30.68 4.69 -3.47
C ALA A 276 30.65 4.43 -4.99
N PRO A 277 31.62 3.69 -5.55
CA PRO A 277 31.68 3.44 -6.98
C PRO A 277 30.51 2.57 -7.44
N ILE A 278 30.06 2.80 -8.67
CA ILE A 278 29.07 1.95 -9.33
C ILE A 278 29.64 0.52 -9.43
N PRO A 279 28.94 -0.51 -8.96
CA PRO A 279 29.41 -1.89 -9.06
C PRO A 279 29.64 -2.36 -10.50
N ASP A 280 30.69 -3.16 -10.72
CA ASP A 280 30.95 -3.78 -12.02
C ASP A 280 29.97 -4.92 -12.35
N SER A 281 29.35 -5.51 -11.33
CA SER A 281 28.34 -6.57 -11.43
C SER A 281 27.17 -6.29 -10.49
N PRO A 282 25.94 -6.71 -10.83
CA PRO A 282 24.77 -6.48 -9.98
C PRO A 282 24.96 -7.02 -8.57
N GLN A 283 24.91 -6.12 -7.59
CA GLN A 283 25.00 -6.41 -6.16
C GLN A 283 24.32 -5.29 -5.39
N ARG A 284 24.09 -5.52 -4.09
CA ARG A 284 23.55 -4.51 -3.18
C ARG A 284 24.40 -3.23 -3.23
N TRP A 285 23.74 -2.11 -3.49
CA TRP A 285 24.33 -0.79 -3.58
C TRP A 285 23.36 0.23 -3.03
N ILE A 286 23.78 0.99 -2.02
CA ILE A 286 22.90 1.69 -1.08
C ILE A 286 23.14 3.19 -1.17
N ALA A 287 22.10 3.95 -1.51
CA ALA A 287 22.08 5.39 -1.35
C ALA A 287 21.53 5.77 0.04
N ASN A 288 21.90 6.94 0.54
CA ASN A 288 21.21 7.58 1.64
C ASN A 288 20.09 8.48 1.11
N TRP A 289 18.95 8.48 1.80
CA TRP A 289 17.74 9.20 1.41
C TRP A 289 17.95 10.71 1.26
N ILE A 290 18.72 11.32 2.18
CA ILE A 290 18.79 12.79 2.30
C ILE A 290 20.24 13.26 2.39
N VAL A 291 20.54 14.37 1.72
CA VAL A 291 21.77 15.15 1.90
C VAL A 291 21.44 16.61 2.24
N ASN A 292 22.38 17.34 2.85
CA ASN A 292 22.23 18.78 3.09
C ASN A 292 22.56 19.62 1.84
N ALA A 293 21.60 20.09 1.06
CA ALA A 293 21.91 20.81 -0.19
C ALA A 293 22.40 22.26 0.00
N LYS A 294 22.17 22.88 1.17
CA LYS A 294 22.38 24.32 1.39
C LYS A 294 23.60 24.60 2.28
N GLU A 295 23.53 25.57 3.18
CA GLU A 295 24.63 25.90 4.08
C GLU A 295 24.87 24.81 5.13
N PRO A 296 26.11 24.68 5.65
CA PRO A 296 26.38 23.83 6.79
C PRO A 296 25.55 24.22 8.02
N VAL A 297 25.01 23.24 8.74
CA VAL A 297 24.12 23.48 9.89
C VAL A 297 24.48 22.61 11.09
N PRO A 298 24.31 23.10 12.33
CA PRO A 298 24.51 22.27 13.52
C PRO A 298 23.51 21.11 13.57
N ALA A 299 24.04 19.91 13.81
CA ALA A 299 23.25 18.72 14.06
C ALA A 299 22.48 18.84 15.38
N ASN A 300 21.36 18.11 15.48
CA ASN A 300 20.70 17.87 16.74
C ASN A 300 21.62 17.04 17.65
N TRP A 301 21.92 17.58 18.83
CA TRP A 301 22.87 17.02 19.79
C TRP A 301 22.18 16.45 21.05
N PRO A 302 22.76 15.45 21.73
CA PRO A 302 23.97 14.68 21.38
C PRO A 302 23.78 13.76 20.17
N VAL A 303 24.80 13.67 19.31
CA VAL A 303 24.82 12.75 18.17
C VAL A 303 25.30 11.38 18.63
N ASP A 304 24.51 10.35 18.35
CA ASP A 304 24.94 8.96 18.45
C ASP A 304 25.60 8.54 17.13
N THR A 305 26.90 8.25 17.16
CA THR A 305 27.66 7.92 15.94
C THR A 305 27.47 6.49 15.47
N ARG A 306 26.90 5.60 16.30
CA ARG A 306 26.61 4.22 15.94
C ARG A 306 25.19 4.09 15.41
N ASP A 307 24.25 4.70 16.12
CA ASP A 307 22.81 4.64 15.82
C ASP A 307 22.24 6.07 15.68
N PRO A 308 22.44 6.78 14.56
CA PRO A 308 22.09 8.20 14.45
C PRO A 308 20.64 8.55 14.83
N THR A 309 19.69 7.65 14.55
CA THR A 309 18.27 7.81 14.91
C THR A 309 18.02 7.77 16.43
N HIS A 310 18.97 7.28 17.22
CA HIS A 310 18.96 7.26 18.68
C HIS A 310 19.59 8.51 19.32
N SER A 311 19.99 9.49 18.52
CA SER A 311 20.53 10.77 19.02
C SER A 311 19.55 11.52 19.93
N GLY A 312 20.03 12.58 20.57
CA GLY A 312 19.25 13.45 21.45
C GLY A 312 19.32 13.07 22.93
N PHE A 313 18.87 13.97 23.79
CA PHE A 313 18.77 13.74 25.21
C PHE A 313 17.51 12.95 25.51
N LYS A 314 17.69 11.83 26.20
CA LYS A 314 16.62 10.88 26.47
C LYS A 314 16.40 10.75 27.98
N GLY A 315 15.16 10.86 28.41
CA GLY A 315 14.75 10.57 29.78
C GLY A 315 15.27 11.55 30.84
N ILE A 316 15.54 12.82 30.49
CA ILE A 316 16.14 13.78 31.42
C ILE A 316 15.11 14.24 32.47
N PRO A 317 15.35 14.05 33.78
CA PRO A 317 14.41 14.45 34.81
C PRO A 317 14.37 15.97 34.98
N LEU A 318 13.19 16.57 34.77
CA LEU A 318 12.94 18.00 34.92
C LEU A 318 11.68 18.24 35.77
N THR A 319 11.66 19.35 36.51
CA THR A 319 10.50 19.75 37.30
C THR A 319 9.51 20.53 36.45
N PHE A 320 8.31 20.00 36.27
CA PHE A 320 7.19 20.67 35.62
C PHE A 320 6.31 21.38 36.64
N ASN A 321 5.76 22.52 36.24
CA ASN A 321 4.74 23.26 36.96
C ASN A 321 3.66 23.70 35.97
N LYS A 322 2.44 23.15 36.09
CA LYS A 322 1.34 23.37 35.14
C LYS A 322 1.72 22.99 33.70
N GLY A 323 2.35 21.83 33.55
CA GLY A 323 2.86 21.31 32.28
C GLY A 323 4.05 22.09 31.71
N ARG A 324 4.59 23.09 32.43
CA ARG A 324 5.70 23.91 31.95
C ARG A 324 7.02 23.57 32.63
N THR A 325 8.09 23.52 31.85
CA THR A 325 9.47 23.44 32.34
C THR A 325 10.39 24.33 31.51
N GLN A 326 11.61 24.55 32.00
CA GLN A 326 12.69 25.17 31.23
C GLN A 326 13.95 24.30 31.33
N ILE A 327 14.51 23.96 30.18
CA ILE A 327 15.75 23.20 30.10
C ILE A 327 16.90 24.11 30.58
N PRO A 328 17.76 23.64 31.50
CA PRO A 328 18.84 24.47 32.04
C PRO A 328 19.77 25.01 30.95
N HIS A 329 20.10 26.30 31.03
CA HIS A 329 21.10 26.91 30.16
C HIS A 329 22.52 26.47 30.57
N GLY A 330 23.41 26.38 29.58
CA GLY A 330 24.77 25.90 29.79
C GLY A 330 24.90 24.38 29.94
N ALA A 331 26.14 23.91 30.10
CA ALA A 331 26.43 22.49 30.24
C ALA A 331 25.68 21.83 31.42
N PRO A 332 25.21 20.58 31.28
CA PRO A 332 25.40 19.70 30.12
C PRO A 332 24.29 19.77 29.05
N TYR A 333 23.22 20.55 29.27
CA TYR A 333 22.00 20.46 28.45
C TYR A 333 21.84 21.57 27.42
N TRP A 334 22.44 22.73 27.68
CA TRP A 334 22.44 23.89 26.80
C TRP A 334 21.04 24.24 26.26
N GLY A 335 20.07 24.41 27.17
CA GLY A 335 18.68 24.69 26.84
C GLY A 335 18.46 25.96 26.00
N GLU A 336 19.42 26.89 26.00
CA GLU A 336 19.44 28.07 25.13
C GLU A 336 19.55 27.74 23.63
N TYR A 337 19.91 26.50 23.28
CA TYR A 337 19.98 26.02 21.90
C TYR A 337 18.87 25.01 21.56
N LEU A 338 17.80 24.93 22.37
CA LEU A 338 16.70 23.99 22.16
C LEU A 338 16.13 24.08 20.73
N ASP A 339 16.02 22.94 20.06
CA ASP A 339 15.50 22.85 18.70
C ASP A 339 14.25 21.97 18.59
N ILE A 340 14.17 20.90 19.38
CA ILE A 340 13.00 20.03 19.44
C ILE A 340 12.85 19.41 20.83
N ALA A 341 11.60 19.25 21.28
CA ALA A 341 11.22 18.38 22.40
C ALA A 341 10.08 17.47 21.94
N THR A 342 10.14 16.16 22.22
CA THR A 342 9.16 15.19 21.69
C THR A 342 8.01 14.96 22.67
N PHE A 343 8.29 14.39 23.85
CA PHE A 343 7.31 14.17 24.91
C PHE A 343 8.00 14.04 26.27
N ALA A 344 7.24 14.30 27.33
CA ALA A 344 7.61 13.94 28.69
C ALA A 344 6.95 12.60 29.07
N PHE A 345 7.49 11.88 30.06
CA PHE A 345 6.97 10.57 30.43
C PHE A 345 7.33 10.12 31.84
N ASP A 346 6.53 9.17 32.34
CA ASP A 346 6.77 8.35 33.53
C ASP A 346 6.81 6.87 33.14
N GLY A 347 7.89 6.18 33.47
CA GLY A 347 8.18 4.81 33.01
C GLY A 347 9.58 4.69 32.43
N ALA A 348 9.80 3.76 31.49
CA ALA A 348 11.04 3.62 30.74
C ALA A 348 10.77 3.59 29.23
N LEU A 349 11.73 4.05 28.43
CA LEU A 349 11.63 3.95 26.97
C LEU A 349 11.83 2.49 26.54
N ALA A 350 11.00 2.01 25.61
CA ALA A 350 11.09 0.66 25.07
C ALA A 350 12.37 0.42 24.25
N TRP A 351 12.91 1.46 23.63
CA TRP A 351 14.23 1.50 23.00
C TRP A 351 14.86 2.89 23.19
N ASP A 352 16.15 3.03 22.96
CA ASP A 352 16.93 4.23 23.33
C ASP A 352 16.81 5.38 22.30
N ALA A 353 15.58 5.82 21.99
CA ALA A 353 15.32 6.92 21.05
C ALA A 353 14.30 7.94 21.59
N VAL A 354 14.41 9.19 21.12
CA VAL A 354 13.53 10.29 21.54
C VAL A 354 12.05 10.12 21.13
N ASN A 355 11.77 9.23 20.18
CA ASN A 355 10.42 8.87 19.70
C ASN A 355 9.95 7.50 20.21
N ALA A 356 10.62 6.91 21.20
CA ALA A 356 10.30 5.57 21.68
C ALA A 356 8.95 5.47 22.40
N GLN A 357 8.34 4.28 22.36
CA GLN A 357 7.19 3.97 23.22
C GLN A 357 7.61 3.97 24.70
N VAL A 358 6.68 4.30 25.58
CA VAL A 358 6.91 4.31 27.04
C VAL A 358 6.29 3.06 27.66
N ARG A 359 7.08 2.29 28.40
CA ARG A 359 6.66 1.13 29.17
C ARG A 359 6.61 1.43 30.66
N ALA A 360 5.71 0.78 31.37
CA ALA A 360 5.61 0.89 32.82
C ALA A 360 6.85 0.26 33.49
N LEU A 361 7.03 0.57 34.77
CA LEU A 361 8.02 -0.09 35.61
C LEU A 361 7.30 -0.94 36.65
N ASN A 362 7.76 -2.17 36.85
CA ASN A 362 7.25 -3.04 37.89
C ASN A 362 7.72 -2.57 39.28
N ALA A 363 7.23 -3.22 40.35
CA ALA A 363 7.60 -2.87 41.73
C ALA A 363 9.10 -3.02 42.04
N ALA A 364 9.85 -3.78 41.23
CA ALA A 364 11.30 -3.93 41.33
C ALA A 364 12.08 -2.87 40.52
N GLY A 365 11.40 -2.00 39.77
CA GLY A 365 12.01 -0.98 38.93
C GLY A 365 12.47 -1.47 37.55
N GLU A 366 12.05 -2.67 37.14
CA GLU A 366 12.33 -3.24 35.81
C GLU A 366 11.20 -2.90 34.83
N ILE A 367 11.49 -2.96 33.54
CA ILE A 367 10.49 -2.69 32.48
C ILE A 367 9.38 -3.74 32.54
N ASP A 368 8.14 -3.27 32.69
CA ASP A 368 6.95 -4.08 32.52
C ASP A 368 6.50 -4.01 31.06
N TRP A 369 6.91 -5.04 30.29
CA TRP A 369 6.58 -5.14 28.87
C TRP A 369 5.09 -5.35 28.57
N ASN A 370 4.27 -5.65 29.59
CA ASN A 370 2.84 -5.89 29.43
C ASN A 370 2.00 -4.62 29.62
N ASN A 371 2.56 -3.56 30.19
CA ASN A 371 1.83 -2.34 30.52
C ASN A 371 2.56 -1.11 29.98
N ASP A 372 1.82 -0.18 29.41
CA ASP A 372 2.37 1.08 28.96
C ASP A 372 2.63 2.03 30.13
N GLY A 373 3.70 2.81 30.01
CA GLY A 373 3.96 3.92 30.91
C GLY A 373 3.09 5.13 30.55
N THR A 374 3.26 6.22 31.30
CA THR A 374 2.50 7.44 31.02
C THR A 374 3.31 8.37 30.10
N ARG A 375 2.73 8.79 28.98
CA ARG A 375 3.28 9.76 28.05
C ARG A 375 2.50 11.07 28.13
N TYR A 376 3.21 12.19 28.12
CA TYR A 376 2.66 13.54 28.11
C TYR A 376 3.21 14.30 26.90
N ASP A 377 2.34 14.61 25.95
CA ASP A 377 2.74 15.26 24.71
C ASP A 377 3.10 16.73 24.89
N VAL A 378 4.09 17.19 24.11
CA VAL A 378 4.44 18.60 23.99
C VAL A 378 3.31 19.34 23.26
N ASP A 379 2.99 20.53 23.75
CA ASP A 379 2.07 21.50 23.14
C ASP A 379 2.85 22.53 22.32
N TRP A 380 3.90 23.11 22.91
CA TRP A 380 4.82 24.04 22.22
C TRP A 380 6.17 24.14 22.93
N ILE A 381 7.16 24.66 22.20
CA ILE A 381 8.50 25.00 22.72
C ILE A 381 8.83 26.47 22.45
N ILE A 382 9.81 27.03 23.16
CA ILE A 382 10.53 28.25 22.74
C ILE A 382 11.93 27.85 22.30
N ASN A 383 12.18 27.90 21.00
CA ASN A 383 13.41 27.43 20.38
C ASN A 383 14.56 28.46 20.51
N TRP A 384 15.74 28.08 20.02
CA TRP A 384 16.97 28.86 20.03
C TRP A 384 16.90 30.20 19.26
N GLN A 385 15.95 30.39 18.35
CA GLN A 385 15.68 31.66 17.66
C GLN A 385 14.77 32.60 18.47
N GLY A 386 14.29 32.17 19.65
CA GLY A 386 13.28 32.88 20.44
C GLY A 386 11.89 32.80 19.80
N TYR A 387 11.62 31.74 19.04
CA TYR A 387 10.31 31.51 18.43
C TYR A 387 9.52 30.51 19.27
N GLN A 388 8.25 30.80 19.49
CA GLN A 388 7.32 29.84 20.08
C GLN A 388 6.75 28.98 18.96
N ILE A 389 7.01 27.68 19.01
CA ILE A 389 6.65 26.73 17.96
C ILE A 389 5.71 25.68 18.56
N GLY A 390 4.54 25.51 17.94
CA GLY A 390 3.57 24.50 18.35
C GLY A 390 3.98 23.07 17.96
N ALA A 391 3.24 22.11 18.49
CA ALA A 391 3.43 20.67 18.24
C ALA A 391 3.35 20.31 16.75
N ASP A 392 2.55 21.05 15.98
CA ASP A 392 2.33 20.83 14.55
C ASP A 392 3.28 21.68 13.68
N GLY A 393 4.23 22.38 14.31
CA GLY A 393 5.30 23.16 13.67
C GLY A 393 4.93 24.60 13.33
N GLU A 394 3.73 25.06 13.71
CA GLU A 394 3.29 26.42 13.49
C GLU A 394 4.00 27.42 14.40
N ILE A 395 4.34 28.60 13.85
CA ILE A 395 4.99 29.67 14.62
C ILE A 395 3.92 30.53 15.31
N LEU A 396 3.83 30.39 16.63
CA LEU A 396 2.84 31.08 17.48
C LEU A 396 3.31 32.50 17.87
N ALA A 397 4.61 32.69 18.07
CA ALA A 397 5.21 33.99 18.40
C ALA A 397 6.69 34.04 17.98
N LYS A 398 7.21 35.25 17.69
CA LYS A 398 8.62 35.51 17.36
C LYS A 398 9.22 36.58 18.28
N GLY A 399 10.55 36.55 18.44
CA GLY A 399 11.30 37.58 19.17
C GLY A 399 11.11 37.54 20.69
N LEU A 400 10.91 36.35 21.26
CA LEU A 400 10.78 36.17 22.70
C LEU A 400 12.13 36.41 23.41
N PRO A 401 12.11 36.91 24.66
CA PRO A 401 13.32 37.21 25.42
C PRO A 401 14.22 35.97 25.61
N ALA A 402 15.54 36.18 25.63
CA ALA A 402 16.54 35.11 25.74
C ALA A 402 16.36 34.24 27.00
N GLU A 403 15.88 34.83 28.10
CA GLU A 403 15.58 34.11 29.33
C GLU A 403 14.40 33.13 29.23
N GLN A 404 13.59 33.19 28.17
CA GLN A 404 12.50 32.26 27.92
C GLN A 404 12.89 31.11 26.98
N ILE A 405 14.05 31.20 26.31
CA ILE A 405 14.53 30.15 25.41
C ILE A 405 14.76 28.86 26.20
N GLY A 406 14.43 27.71 25.58
CA GLY A 406 14.51 26.40 26.21
C GLY A 406 13.27 26.02 27.03
N THR A 407 12.21 26.84 26.97
CA THR A 407 10.93 26.52 27.61
C THR A 407 10.18 25.46 26.82
N VAL A 408 9.60 24.50 27.55
CA VAL A 408 8.71 23.47 27.00
C VAL A 408 7.38 23.50 27.75
N GLN A 409 6.29 23.46 27.00
CA GLN A 409 4.93 23.33 27.52
C GLN A 409 4.33 22.01 27.03
N LEU A 410 3.74 21.26 27.95
CA LEU A 410 2.97 20.05 27.66
C LEU A 410 1.48 20.39 27.47
N LYS A 411 0.77 19.54 26.71
CA LYS A 411 -0.68 19.63 26.52
C LYS A 411 -1.44 19.48 27.84
N ASP A 412 -0.93 18.66 28.76
CA ASP A 412 -1.43 18.60 30.13
C ASP A 412 -0.91 19.78 30.96
N ALA A 413 -1.68 20.88 30.94
CA ALA A 413 -1.39 22.08 31.71
C ALA A 413 -1.65 21.94 33.24
N THR A 414 -2.04 20.75 33.72
CA THR A 414 -2.22 20.47 35.15
C THR A 414 -1.03 19.74 35.76
N LEU A 415 -0.17 19.14 34.93
CA LEU A 415 0.95 18.33 35.36
C LEU A 415 1.95 19.13 36.22
N GLY A 416 2.40 18.54 37.32
CA GLY A 416 3.44 19.13 38.16
C GLY A 416 4.27 18.06 38.86
N GLY A 417 5.53 18.37 39.15
CA GLY A 417 6.48 17.42 39.74
C GLY A 417 7.62 17.06 38.78
N ASN A 418 8.40 16.05 39.14
CA ASN A 418 9.56 15.63 38.34
C ASN A 418 9.14 14.56 37.34
N HIS A 419 9.32 14.85 36.06
CA HIS A 419 9.05 13.93 34.95
C HIS A 419 10.24 13.90 34.00
N LYS A 420 10.37 12.82 33.22
CA LYS A 420 11.47 12.68 32.26
C LYS A 420 11.09 13.33 30.94
N LEU A 421 12.00 14.07 30.32
CA LEU A 421 11.80 14.74 29.03
C LEU A 421 12.81 14.25 27.99
N ASN A 422 12.33 14.06 26.75
CA ASN A 422 13.15 13.82 25.57
C ASN A 422 13.26 15.11 24.73
N PHE A 423 14.48 15.51 24.36
CA PHE A 423 14.73 16.71 23.56
C PHE A 423 16.07 16.67 22.83
N ALA A 424 16.28 17.58 21.88
CA ALA A 424 17.58 17.82 21.27
C ALA A 424 17.78 19.33 21.00
N ASN A 425 19.04 19.74 20.98
CA ASN A 425 19.44 21.13 20.75
C ASN A 425 20.35 21.25 19.51
N ARG A 426 20.53 22.46 18.99
CA ARG A 426 21.51 22.77 17.94
C ARG A 426 22.78 23.33 18.56
N GLN A 427 23.52 22.46 19.24
CA GLN A 427 24.69 22.86 20.02
C GLN A 427 25.78 23.45 19.11
N PRO A 428 26.34 24.63 19.44
CA PRO A 428 27.48 25.18 18.72
C PRO A 428 28.73 24.29 18.79
N VAL A 429 29.55 24.35 17.75
CA VAL A 429 30.77 23.52 17.62
C VAL A 429 31.78 23.84 18.73
N GLU A 430 31.88 25.10 19.15
CA GLU A 430 32.71 25.55 20.28
C GLU A 430 32.26 24.96 21.64
N HIS A 431 31.07 24.39 21.71
CA HIS A 431 30.54 23.69 22.87
C HIS A 431 30.51 22.17 22.68
N GLY A 432 31.12 21.64 21.62
CA GLY A 432 31.17 20.20 21.33
C GLY A 432 30.02 19.68 20.44
N GLY A 433 29.29 20.59 19.79
CA GLY A 433 28.35 20.24 18.73
C GLY A 433 29.03 19.71 17.47
N VAL A 434 28.23 19.15 16.56
CA VAL A 434 28.67 18.58 15.27
C VAL A 434 28.00 19.36 14.15
N LEU A 435 28.74 19.69 13.10
CA LEU A 435 28.21 20.35 11.91
C LEU A 435 27.88 19.30 10.84
N ILE A 436 26.75 19.48 10.16
CA ILE A 436 26.42 18.75 8.94
C ILE A 436 26.84 19.64 7.77
N GLU A 437 27.85 19.21 7.03
CA GLU A 437 28.40 19.96 5.90
C GLU A 437 27.45 19.95 4.71
N ARG A 438 27.68 20.85 3.74
CA ARG A 438 26.97 20.82 2.47
C ARG A 438 27.23 19.49 1.74
N ASN A 439 26.18 18.95 1.14
CA ASN A 439 26.04 17.67 0.48
C ASN A 439 26.41 16.46 1.34
N GLN A 440 26.57 16.63 2.66
CA GLN A 440 26.79 15.51 3.56
C GLN A 440 25.49 14.73 3.73
N VAL A 441 25.60 13.41 3.69
CA VAL A 441 24.51 12.49 4.05
C VAL A 441 24.00 12.74 5.46
N GLN A 442 22.68 12.80 5.59
CA GLN A 442 22.03 13.12 6.84
C GLN A 442 20.71 12.36 6.98
N HIS A 443 20.19 12.34 8.21
CA HIS A 443 18.83 11.93 8.52
C HIS A 443 18.11 13.11 9.16
N ASN A 444 16.80 13.17 8.97
CA ASN A 444 15.98 14.23 9.54
C ASN A 444 14.84 13.74 10.43
N ARG A 445 14.68 12.42 10.64
CA ARG A 445 13.62 11.83 11.46
C ARG A 445 14.18 10.75 12.41
N PRO A 446 13.98 10.82 13.74
CA PRO A 446 13.30 11.88 14.46
C PRO A 446 14.12 13.18 14.54
N LEU A 447 15.43 13.12 14.32
CA LEU A 447 16.37 14.25 14.52
C LEU A 447 17.19 14.53 13.26
N HIS A 448 17.67 15.77 13.15
CA HIS A 448 18.56 16.26 12.10
C HIS A 448 20.02 15.94 12.45
N VAL A 449 20.56 14.85 11.91
CA VAL A 449 21.88 14.31 12.28
C VAL A 449 22.66 13.79 11.07
N PRO A 450 24.01 13.81 11.09
CA PRO A 450 24.80 13.17 10.05
C PRO A 450 24.67 11.64 10.14
N VAL A 451 24.78 10.97 8.99
CA VAL A 451 24.66 9.50 8.89
C VAL A 451 25.98 8.90 8.44
N PRO A 452 26.56 7.92 9.16
CA PRO A 452 27.73 7.21 8.67
C PRO A 452 27.35 6.21 7.56
N HIS A 453 28.31 5.89 6.70
CA HIS A 453 28.11 5.01 5.53
C HIS A 453 27.42 3.68 5.84
N ASN A 454 27.69 3.12 7.02
CA ASN A 454 27.18 1.84 7.46
C ASN A 454 25.73 1.89 8.03
N ALA A 455 25.12 3.08 8.08
CA ALA A 455 23.76 3.32 8.56
C ALA A 455 22.89 4.07 7.52
N MET A 456 23.33 4.11 6.25
CA MET A 456 22.56 4.70 5.17
C MET A 456 21.33 3.86 4.84
N GLY A 457 20.26 4.53 4.42
CA GLY A 457 19.03 3.91 3.94
C GLY A 457 18.29 4.83 2.99
N ASN A 458 17.44 4.26 2.14
CA ASN A 458 16.73 5.00 1.11
C ASN A 458 15.22 4.71 1.13
N ALA A 459 14.43 5.65 0.63
CA ALA A 459 13.02 5.42 0.33
C ALA A 459 12.89 4.49 -0.89
N ALA A 460 11.88 3.62 -0.89
CA ALA A 460 11.73 2.61 -1.93
C ALA A 460 11.36 3.19 -3.30
N ASP A 461 10.54 4.23 -3.34
CA ASP A 461 10.13 4.93 -4.56
C ASP A 461 11.32 5.63 -5.26
N ALA A 462 12.23 6.21 -4.48
CA ALA A 462 13.45 6.82 -5.00
C ALA A 462 14.32 5.81 -5.78
N GLU A 463 14.52 4.59 -5.24
CA GLU A 463 15.25 3.52 -5.94
C GLU A 463 14.57 3.15 -7.27
N LEU A 464 13.23 3.06 -7.27
CA LEU A 464 12.46 2.72 -8.46
C LEU A 464 12.56 3.79 -9.56
N TRP A 465 12.48 5.07 -9.20
CA TRP A 465 12.65 6.16 -10.17
C TRP A 465 14.08 6.30 -10.63
N PHE A 466 15.06 6.08 -9.75
CA PHE A 466 16.46 6.10 -10.12
C PHE A 466 16.82 4.94 -11.06
N ALA A 467 16.18 3.77 -10.92
CA ALA A 467 16.29 2.68 -11.88
C ALA A 467 15.80 3.07 -13.29
N ASP A 468 14.65 3.75 -13.40
CA ASP A 468 14.14 4.29 -14.67
C ASP A 468 15.07 5.37 -15.24
N ALA A 469 15.63 6.23 -14.38
CA ALA A 469 16.62 7.23 -14.78
C ALA A 469 17.87 6.59 -15.40
N CYS A 470 18.42 5.57 -14.73
CA CYS A 470 19.56 4.79 -15.23
C CYS A 470 19.23 4.09 -16.55
N TYR A 471 18.05 3.45 -16.66
CA TYR A 471 17.59 2.80 -17.88
C TYR A 471 17.47 3.78 -19.05
N LEU A 472 16.91 4.97 -18.80
CA LEU A 472 16.70 6.00 -19.82
C LEU A 472 18.03 6.59 -20.28
N LEU A 473 18.94 6.94 -19.35
CA LEU A 473 20.28 7.42 -19.67
C LEU A 473 21.09 6.37 -20.44
N HIS A 474 20.99 5.09 -20.08
CA HIS A 474 21.61 4.01 -20.85
C HIS A 474 21.01 3.92 -22.27
N SER A 475 19.69 4.06 -22.40
CA SER A 475 19.00 4.00 -23.70
C SER A 475 19.40 5.17 -24.63
N ILE A 476 19.63 6.36 -24.04
CA ILE A 476 20.09 7.55 -24.76
C ILE A 476 21.57 7.44 -25.15
N THR A 477 22.45 7.15 -24.20
CA THR A 477 23.92 7.25 -24.37
C THR A 477 24.57 5.96 -24.84
N GLY A 478 24.02 4.81 -24.47
CA GLY A 478 24.63 3.49 -24.64
C GLY A 478 25.80 3.20 -23.69
N GLU A 479 26.08 4.07 -22.72
CA GLU A 479 27.22 3.88 -21.81
C GLU A 479 26.97 2.78 -20.77
N GLN A 480 28.02 2.01 -20.47
CA GLN A 480 27.96 0.86 -19.58
C GLN A 480 27.72 1.25 -18.11
N ARG A 481 28.19 2.43 -17.68
CA ARG A 481 28.04 2.88 -16.29
C ARG A 481 26.58 2.97 -15.85
N TYR A 482 25.71 3.46 -16.75
CA TYR A 482 24.28 3.57 -16.49
C TYR A 482 23.59 2.21 -16.45
N PHE A 483 24.04 1.26 -17.29
CA PHE A 483 23.55 -0.12 -17.23
C PHE A 483 23.95 -0.80 -15.91
N ASN A 484 25.21 -0.66 -15.49
CA ASN A 484 25.71 -1.22 -14.25
C ASN A 484 24.98 -0.63 -13.03
N ALA A 485 24.75 0.68 -13.02
CA ALA A 485 23.95 1.36 -12.01
C ALA A 485 22.51 0.82 -12.01
N TRP A 486 21.84 0.76 -13.16
CA TRP A 486 20.49 0.23 -13.30
C TRP A 486 20.38 -1.20 -12.73
N LYS A 487 21.27 -2.11 -13.11
CA LYS A 487 21.19 -3.50 -12.65
C LYS A 487 21.53 -3.66 -11.17
N SER A 488 22.37 -2.79 -10.61
CA SER A 488 22.67 -2.81 -9.17
C SER A 488 21.49 -2.26 -8.35
N VAL A 489 20.86 -1.18 -8.82
CA VAL A 489 19.62 -0.65 -8.22
C VAL A 489 18.48 -1.65 -8.34
N GLU A 490 18.32 -2.31 -9.49
CA GLU A 490 17.34 -3.40 -9.65
C GLU A 490 17.61 -4.52 -8.64
N PHE A 491 18.86 -4.97 -8.49
CA PHE A 491 19.22 -5.98 -7.50
C PHE A 491 18.78 -5.54 -6.10
N THR A 492 19.17 -4.34 -5.69
CA THR A 492 18.81 -3.74 -4.40
C THR A 492 17.29 -3.70 -4.22
N ALA A 493 16.54 -3.17 -5.19
CA ALA A 493 15.09 -3.07 -5.13
C ALA A 493 14.39 -4.44 -5.12
N MET A 494 14.94 -5.47 -5.77
CA MET A 494 14.37 -6.83 -5.68
C MET A 494 14.47 -7.39 -4.27
N GLU A 495 15.50 -7.05 -3.51
CA GLU A 495 15.59 -7.43 -2.09
C GLU A 495 14.43 -6.84 -1.25
N TYR A 496 13.78 -5.76 -1.72
CA TYR A 496 12.69 -5.08 -1.01
C TYR A 496 11.38 -5.88 -1.14
N THR A 497 11.31 -6.77 -2.12
CA THR A 497 10.13 -7.62 -2.39
C THR A 497 10.11 -8.89 -1.55
N ASP A 498 11.26 -9.30 -1.00
CA ASP A 498 11.46 -10.51 -0.19
C ASP A 498 11.26 -10.22 1.31
N ILE A 499 10.14 -9.56 1.65
CA ILE A 499 9.80 -9.14 3.01
C ILE A 499 9.71 -10.35 3.94
N ASP A 500 10.40 -10.27 5.08
CA ASP A 500 10.51 -11.32 6.11
C ASP A 500 11.08 -12.67 5.59
N ALA A 501 11.48 -12.78 4.31
CA ALA A 501 11.97 -14.02 3.72
C ALA A 501 13.34 -14.47 4.27
N GLN A 502 14.09 -13.52 4.84
CA GLN A 502 15.38 -13.76 5.48
C GLN A 502 15.26 -14.04 6.98
N ASP A 503 14.06 -13.99 7.55
CA ASP A 503 13.84 -14.22 8.96
C ASP A 503 14.26 -15.63 9.35
N LYS A 504 14.62 -15.78 10.63
CA LYS A 504 14.98 -17.06 11.21
C LYS A 504 14.31 -17.18 12.56
N PHE A 505 13.93 -18.40 12.93
CA PHE A 505 13.51 -18.67 14.30
C PHE A 505 14.66 -18.43 15.29
N PHE A 506 15.87 -18.87 14.92
CA PHE A 506 17.12 -18.57 15.60
C PHE A 506 18.23 -18.44 14.56
N ARG A 507 19.13 -17.46 14.71
CA ARG A 507 20.16 -17.14 13.72
C ARG A 507 21.55 -17.44 14.22
N GLN A 508 22.38 -18.04 13.37
CA GLN A 508 23.83 -18.02 13.52
C GLN A 508 24.36 -16.65 13.07
N SER A 509 24.99 -15.91 13.98
CA SER A 509 25.53 -14.58 13.70
C SER A 509 26.83 -14.33 14.45
N ARG A 510 27.82 -13.75 13.76
CA ARG A 510 29.10 -13.32 14.33
C ARG A 510 29.06 -11.90 14.90
N SER A 511 28.02 -11.13 14.57
CA SER A 511 27.81 -9.74 15.03
C SER A 511 26.88 -9.66 16.24
N ALA A 512 25.91 -10.56 16.35
CA ALA A 512 24.94 -10.54 17.43
C ALA A 512 25.54 -11.00 18.77
N ASN A 513 25.26 -10.27 19.85
CA ASN A 513 25.69 -10.62 21.22
C ASN A 513 24.62 -11.38 22.04
N THR A 514 23.38 -11.39 21.55
CA THR A 514 22.23 -12.10 22.17
C THR A 514 21.87 -13.34 21.35
N PRO A 515 21.34 -14.42 21.95
CA PRO A 515 20.74 -15.55 21.23
C PRO A 515 19.44 -15.19 20.48
N PHE A 516 18.77 -14.10 20.88
CA PHE A 516 17.45 -13.69 20.39
C PHE A 516 17.61 -12.52 19.42
N THR A 517 17.76 -12.83 18.13
CA THR A 517 18.09 -11.87 17.08
C THR A 517 16.91 -11.45 16.22
N ASP A 518 15.92 -12.32 16.10
CA ASP A 518 14.78 -12.18 15.22
C ASP A 518 13.53 -12.33 16.10
N GLY A 519 12.50 -11.51 15.92
CA GLY A 519 11.20 -11.68 16.60
C GLY A 519 11.19 -11.59 18.13
N ILE A 520 10.11 -12.08 18.75
CA ILE A 520 9.90 -12.09 20.20
C ILE A 520 10.27 -13.48 20.75
N SER A 521 11.33 -13.56 21.54
CA SER A 521 11.81 -14.84 22.07
C SER A 521 11.55 -15.00 23.57
N TYR A 522 11.38 -16.27 23.98
CA TYR A 522 11.27 -16.69 25.38
C TYR A 522 12.16 -17.89 25.65
N ASP A 523 12.55 -18.09 26.90
CA ASP A 523 13.27 -19.28 27.32
C ASP A 523 12.89 -19.72 28.74
N TRP A 524 13.04 -21.02 29.02
CA TRP A 524 12.84 -21.56 30.36
C TRP A 524 13.55 -22.90 30.52
N SER A 525 13.79 -23.26 31.78
CA SER A 525 14.35 -24.56 32.15
C SER A 525 13.34 -25.46 32.84
N TYR A 526 13.56 -26.77 32.74
CA TYR A 526 12.86 -27.75 33.57
C TYR A 526 13.88 -28.66 34.29
N PRO A 527 13.83 -28.81 35.63
CA PRO A 527 12.91 -28.12 36.55
C PRO A 527 13.12 -26.60 36.56
N SER A 528 12.06 -25.86 36.93
CA SER A 528 12.08 -24.40 36.95
C SER A 528 13.20 -23.87 37.87
N GLY A 529 13.89 -22.81 37.43
CA GLY A 529 15.00 -22.18 38.17
C GLY A 529 16.38 -22.82 37.96
N ALA A 530 16.51 -23.88 37.15
CA ALA A 530 17.83 -24.41 36.78
C ALA A 530 18.66 -23.35 36.02
N PRO A 531 19.91 -23.05 36.42
CA PRO A 531 20.69 -21.98 35.81
C PRO A 531 21.02 -22.27 34.34
N VAL A 532 21.01 -21.24 33.51
CA VAL A 532 21.42 -21.28 32.10
C VAL A 532 22.26 -20.04 31.79
N SER A 533 23.29 -20.20 30.97
CA SER A 533 24.03 -19.08 30.41
C SER A 533 24.12 -19.19 28.90
N TYR A 534 23.92 -18.06 28.22
CA TYR A 534 23.98 -17.92 26.77
C TYR A 534 25.25 -17.23 26.34
N GLY A 535 25.73 -17.58 25.15
CA GLY A 535 26.82 -16.88 24.49
C GLY A 535 26.85 -17.16 22.99
N ARG A 536 27.96 -16.83 22.36
CA ARG A 536 28.21 -17.07 20.93
C ARG A 536 29.56 -17.75 20.72
N SER A 537 29.63 -18.72 19.81
CA SER A 537 30.90 -19.32 19.37
C SER A 537 31.64 -18.40 18.38
N ALA A 538 32.90 -18.71 18.06
CA ALA A 538 33.67 -17.96 17.06
C ALA A 538 33.02 -18.02 15.65
N GLU A 539 32.27 -19.07 15.38
CA GLU A 539 31.51 -19.26 14.15
C GLU A 539 30.14 -18.56 14.18
N GLY A 540 29.74 -17.99 15.33
CA GLY A 540 28.47 -17.28 15.53
C GLY A 540 27.31 -18.15 16.02
N MET A 541 27.57 -19.39 16.41
CA MET A 541 26.53 -20.29 16.95
C MET A 541 26.11 -19.82 18.34
N ILE A 542 24.83 -19.94 18.68
CA ILE A 542 24.34 -19.76 20.05
C ILE A 542 24.92 -20.87 20.92
N THR A 543 25.61 -20.52 21.99
CA THR A 543 26.08 -21.46 23.01
C THR A 543 25.09 -21.47 24.17
N ILE A 544 24.65 -22.65 24.59
CA ILE A 544 23.73 -22.85 25.70
C ILE A 544 24.44 -23.73 26.72
N ARG A 545 24.83 -23.14 27.84
CA ARG A 545 25.52 -23.84 28.93
C ARG A 545 24.57 -24.10 30.09
N LYS A 546 24.53 -25.35 30.53
CA LYS A 546 23.78 -25.81 31.71
C LYS A 546 24.74 -26.44 32.72
N GLU A 547 24.74 -25.91 33.93
CA GLU A 547 25.60 -26.40 35.04
C GLU A 547 25.01 -27.60 35.79
N ILE A 548 23.76 -27.96 35.49
CA ILE A 548 23.08 -29.14 36.05
C ILE A 548 22.31 -29.87 34.95
N ALA A 549 22.16 -31.18 35.10
CA ALA A 549 21.32 -32.00 34.24
C ALA A 549 19.86 -31.52 34.31
N SER A 550 19.41 -30.84 33.27
CA SER A 550 18.09 -30.22 33.19
C SER A 550 17.71 -29.99 31.72
N GLN A 551 16.45 -29.69 31.44
CA GLN A 551 16.02 -29.27 30.11
C GLN A 551 16.21 -27.77 29.95
N GLN A 552 16.51 -27.34 28.72
CA GLN A 552 16.45 -25.94 28.33
C GLN A 552 15.62 -25.80 27.06
N SER A 553 14.60 -24.96 27.09
CA SER A 553 13.78 -24.62 25.92
C SER A 553 14.03 -23.18 25.51
N LEU A 554 14.17 -22.97 24.20
CA LEU A 554 14.13 -21.66 23.56
C LEU A 554 12.92 -21.64 22.64
N GLU A 555 12.20 -20.54 22.66
CA GLU A 555 10.98 -20.34 21.89
C GLU A 555 11.03 -19.01 21.14
N GLN A 556 10.59 -19.05 19.89
CA GLN A 556 10.40 -17.90 19.04
C GLN A 556 8.91 -17.71 18.76
N GLN A 557 8.43 -16.48 18.94
CA GLN A 557 7.10 -16.02 18.58
C GLN A 557 7.21 -14.87 17.57
N ALA A 558 6.15 -14.64 16.80
CA ALA A 558 6.07 -13.55 15.82
C ALA A 558 7.01 -13.66 14.60
N ILE A 559 7.52 -14.86 14.29
CA ILE A 559 8.13 -15.17 12.98
C ILE A 559 7.13 -16.02 12.18
N TRP A 560 6.50 -15.41 11.19
CA TRP A 560 5.34 -15.96 10.50
C TRP A 560 5.65 -16.36 9.05
N PHE A 561 6.19 -17.56 8.85
CA PHE A 561 6.27 -18.14 7.51
C PHE A 561 4.93 -18.72 7.08
N ARG A 562 4.54 -18.45 5.84
CA ARG A 562 3.40 -19.10 5.20
C ARG A 562 3.83 -20.43 4.59
N ILE A 563 3.22 -21.53 5.00
CA ILE A 563 3.66 -22.88 4.65
C ILE A 563 2.98 -23.43 3.39
N ASN A 564 3.57 -24.46 2.81
CA ASN A 564 2.99 -25.33 1.79
C ASN A 564 3.46 -26.78 2.03
N ARG A 565 3.00 -27.74 1.21
CA ARG A 565 3.40 -29.15 1.37
C ARG A 565 4.89 -29.43 1.16
N GLN A 566 5.61 -28.55 0.46
CA GLN A 566 7.04 -28.68 0.16
C GLN A 566 7.93 -28.05 1.24
N SER A 567 7.32 -27.35 2.19
CA SER A 567 8.00 -26.64 3.26
C SER A 567 8.78 -27.62 4.15
N LYS A 568 9.98 -27.21 4.56
CA LYS A 568 10.84 -27.98 5.45
C LYS A 568 11.33 -27.10 6.58
N ILE A 569 11.36 -27.64 7.79
CA ILE A 569 12.00 -26.98 8.91
C ILE A 569 13.48 -27.32 8.93
N ARG A 570 14.32 -26.29 8.87
CA ARG A 570 15.76 -26.40 9.06
C ARG A 570 16.10 -26.11 10.50
N THR A 571 16.86 -27.01 11.12
CA THR A 571 17.41 -26.82 12.47
C THR A 571 18.86 -27.28 12.49
N CYS A 572 19.76 -26.37 12.86
CA CYS A 572 21.18 -26.66 13.04
C CYS A 572 21.49 -26.77 14.53
N PHE A 573 21.87 -27.95 15.02
CA PHE A 573 22.28 -28.09 16.42
C PHE A 573 23.41 -29.11 16.63
N GLY A 574 24.09 -29.02 17.76
CA GLY A 574 25.14 -29.94 18.18
C GLY A 574 25.49 -29.81 19.66
N GLY A 575 26.59 -30.43 20.06
CA GLY A 575 27.08 -30.42 21.44
C GLY A 575 27.04 -31.80 22.10
N VAL A 576 27.75 -31.91 23.23
CA VAL A 576 27.79 -33.09 24.09
C VAL A 576 27.71 -32.64 25.55
N ASP A 577 27.37 -33.55 26.45
CA ASP A 577 27.51 -33.28 27.87
C ASP A 577 28.97 -33.33 28.34
N ASP A 578 29.23 -32.93 29.59
CA ASP A 578 30.58 -32.85 30.17
C ASP A 578 31.28 -34.22 30.29
N GLN A 579 30.55 -35.32 30.05
CA GLN A 579 31.04 -36.70 30.00
C GLN A 579 31.10 -37.26 28.57
N ASN A 580 31.00 -36.39 27.55
CA ASN A 580 30.91 -36.74 26.14
C ASN A 580 29.72 -37.67 25.81
N GLN A 581 28.65 -37.63 26.60
CA GLN A 581 27.41 -38.32 26.29
C GLN A 581 26.51 -37.46 25.39
N PRO A 582 25.56 -38.09 24.67
CA PRO A 582 24.76 -37.40 23.68
C PRO A 582 23.77 -36.39 24.28
N ILE A 583 23.53 -35.29 23.56
CA ILE A 583 22.44 -34.35 23.86
C ILE A 583 21.21 -34.71 23.01
N SER A 584 20.05 -34.78 23.65
CA SER A 584 18.76 -34.91 22.96
C SER A 584 18.18 -33.55 22.58
N CYS A 585 17.48 -33.50 21.45
CA CYS A 585 16.83 -32.29 20.95
C CYS A 585 15.41 -32.61 20.45
N LYS A 586 14.46 -31.73 20.75
CA LYS A 586 13.07 -31.79 20.27
C LYS A 586 12.68 -30.45 19.66
N ILE A 587 11.93 -30.49 18.57
CA ILE A 587 11.29 -29.32 17.95
C ILE A 587 9.78 -29.38 18.20
N GLN A 588 9.18 -28.21 18.43
CA GLN A 588 7.74 -27.99 18.37
C GLN A 588 7.45 -26.79 17.46
N LEU A 589 6.38 -26.89 16.66
CA LEU A 589 5.92 -25.85 15.74
C LEU A 589 4.41 -25.70 15.89
N SER A 590 3.97 -24.49 16.21
CA SER A 590 2.55 -24.12 16.22
C SER A 590 2.16 -23.60 14.85
N ILE A 591 1.09 -24.15 14.26
CA ILE A 591 0.55 -23.68 12.98
C ILE A 591 -0.89 -23.23 13.17
N ALA A 592 -1.23 -22.10 12.54
CA ALA A 592 -2.58 -21.56 12.47
C ALA A 592 -2.99 -21.34 11.01
N PRO A 593 -4.30 -21.34 10.70
CA PRO A 593 -4.77 -20.93 9.38
C PRO A 593 -4.47 -19.45 9.08
N GLU A 594 -4.49 -18.59 10.12
CA GLU A 594 -4.28 -17.14 10.03
C GLU A 594 -3.39 -16.68 11.21
N LYS A 595 -2.69 -15.55 11.05
CA LYS A 595 -1.72 -15.03 12.03
C LYS A 595 -2.32 -14.72 13.41
N ASN A 596 -3.60 -14.34 13.46
CA ASN A 596 -4.33 -13.93 14.65
C ASN A 596 -5.36 -14.97 15.13
N ALA A 597 -5.27 -16.23 14.67
CA ALA A 597 -6.22 -17.26 15.04
C ALA A 597 -6.24 -17.50 16.56
N ALA A 598 -7.44 -17.69 17.13
CA ALA A 598 -7.63 -17.90 18.57
C ALA A 598 -7.00 -19.21 19.10
N SER A 599 -6.74 -20.17 18.22
CA SER A 599 -6.14 -21.46 18.57
C SER A 599 -5.15 -21.90 17.50
N THR A 600 -4.04 -22.48 17.92
CA THR A 600 -3.02 -23.10 17.07
C THR A 600 -3.06 -24.61 17.20
N THR A 601 -2.62 -25.33 16.16
CA THR A 601 -2.32 -26.77 16.27
C THR A 601 -0.83 -26.95 16.55
N GLU A 602 -0.52 -27.78 17.55
CA GLU A 602 0.84 -28.06 18.00
C GLU A 602 1.41 -29.31 17.34
N TRP A 603 2.50 -29.11 16.59
CA TRP A 603 3.22 -30.17 15.88
C TRP A 603 4.60 -30.35 16.49
N GLY A 604 5.15 -31.57 16.50
CA GLY A 604 6.49 -31.77 17.03
C GLY A 604 7.17 -33.02 16.54
N ILE A 605 8.49 -33.05 16.72
CA ILE A 605 9.35 -34.17 16.36
C ILE A 605 10.62 -34.15 17.25
N GLY A 606 11.10 -35.32 17.66
CA GLY A 606 12.44 -35.47 18.23
C GLY A 606 13.50 -35.50 17.14
N LEU A 607 14.73 -35.08 17.40
CA LEU A 607 15.83 -35.18 16.45
C LEU A 607 16.84 -36.26 16.86
N PRO A 608 17.64 -36.80 15.92
CA PRO A 608 18.78 -37.65 16.26
C PRO A 608 19.66 -37.00 17.31
N GLN A 609 20.02 -37.73 18.37
CA GLN A 609 20.89 -37.20 19.42
C GLN A 609 22.23 -36.72 18.84
N SER A 610 22.75 -35.63 19.40
CA SER A 610 24.06 -35.12 19.05
C SER A 610 25.13 -35.98 19.73
N LEU A 611 25.88 -36.74 18.93
CA LEU A 611 26.98 -37.61 19.40
C LEU A 611 28.35 -36.91 19.41
N GLN A 612 28.42 -35.67 18.88
CA GLN A 612 29.67 -34.95 18.66
C GLN A 612 29.51 -33.47 19.02
N PRO A 613 30.59 -32.78 19.39
CA PRO A 613 30.54 -31.35 19.71
C PRO A 613 30.23 -30.46 18.49
N GLN A 614 30.33 -30.99 17.27
CA GLN A 614 30.09 -30.26 16.02
C GLN A 614 28.58 -30.09 15.75
N VAL A 615 28.19 -28.96 15.15
CA VAL A 615 26.81 -28.71 14.72
C VAL A 615 26.49 -29.53 13.45
N LYS A 616 25.30 -30.13 13.41
CA LYS A 616 24.73 -30.78 12.23
C LYS A 616 23.44 -30.09 11.81
N THR A 617 23.22 -30.00 10.49
CA THR A 617 21.99 -29.45 9.89
C THR A 617 20.98 -30.56 9.63
N TYR A 618 19.72 -30.31 10.03
CA TYR A 618 18.59 -31.18 9.77
C TYR A 618 17.53 -30.43 8.97
N ASP A 619 17.17 -30.93 7.78
CA ASP A 619 16.09 -30.40 6.94
C ASP A 619 14.92 -31.37 6.95
N ILE A 620 13.93 -31.10 7.80
CA ILE A 620 12.83 -32.01 8.10
C ILE A 620 11.59 -31.56 7.33
N ALA A 621 11.00 -32.44 6.54
CA ALA A 621 9.74 -32.14 5.86
C ALA A 621 8.64 -31.85 6.89
N LEU A 622 7.80 -30.85 6.63
CA LEU A 622 6.68 -30.55 7.52
C LEU A 622 5.78 -31.78 7.74
N SER A 623 5.63 -32.63 6.72
CA SER A 623 4.92 -33.93 6.79
C SER A 623 5.51 -34.96 7.75
N SER A 624 6.70 -34.74 8.31
CA SER A 624 7.29 -35.60 9.32
C SER A 624 6.90 -35.17 10.75
N LEU A 625 6.37 -33.96 10.95
CA LEU A 625 5.89 -33.55 12.26
C LEU A 625 4.54 -34.19 12.57
N ALA A 626 4.39 -34.68 13.81
CA ALA A 626 3.18 -35.29 14.31
C ALA A 626 2.46 -34.35 15.29
N ALA A 627 1.13 -34.41 15.32
CA ALA A 627 0.35 -33.66 16.31
C ALA A 627 0.74 -34.11 17.73
N LEU A 628 0.93 -33.15 18.63
CA LEU A 628 1.35 -33.44 20.01
C LEU A 628 0.19 -33.77 20.93
N THR A 629 -0.98 -33.19 20.70
CA THR A 629 -2.21 -33.39 21.46
C THR A 629 -3.35 -33.82 20.53
N LYS A 630 -4.31 -34.55 21.08
CA LYS A 630 -5.58 -34.89 20.42
C LYS A 630 -6.54 -33.70 20.44
N GLU A 631 -7.61 -33.77 19.65
CA GLU A 631 -8.67 -32.75 19.62
C GLU A 631 -9.35 -32.54 20.99
N ASP A 632 -9.40 -33.58 21.82
CA ASP A 632 -9.95 -33.53 23.18
C ASP A 632 -8.98 -32.95 24.22
N GLY A 633 -7.76 -32.56 23.80
CA GLY A 633 -6.71 -32.00 24.65
C GLY A 633 -5.84 -33.04 25.36
N SER A 634 -6.09 -34.35 25.19
CA SER A 634 -5.25 -35.40 25.77
C SER A 634 -4.01 -35.71 24.91
N ASP A 635 -2.93 -36.20 25.53
CA ASP A 635 -1.68 -36.55 24.84
C ASP A 635 -1.78 -37.90 24.10
N TYR A 636 -1.02 -38.03 23.00
CA TYR A 636 -0.75 -39.33 22.39
C TYR A 636 0.22 -40.15 23.25
N LEU A 637 0.02 -41.47 23.36
CA LEU A 637 0.91 -42.36 24.11
C LEU A 637 2.11 -42.79 23.26
N LEU A 638 2.94 -41.81 22.94
CA LEU A 638 4.18 -41.99 22.20
C LEU A 638 5.23 -42.73 23.05
N ALA A 639 6.13 -43.42 22.36
CA ALA A 639 7.27 -44.09 22.94
C ALA A 639 8.14 -43.10 23.74
N ASP A 640 8.17 -43.27 25.05
CA ASP A 640 8.92 -42.43 25.99
C ASP A 640 9.64 -43.35 26.99
N LEU A 641 10.95 -43.16 27.16
CA LEU A 641 11.77 -44.01 28.02
C LEU A 641 11.30 -43.92 29.48
N ARG A 642 10.76 -42.76 29.88
CA ARG A 642 10.23 -42.57 31.22
C ARG A 642 8.96 -43.40 31.44
N ALA A 643 8.21 -43.75 30.40
CA ALA A 643 6.99 -44.57 30.45
C ALA A 643 7.27 -46.08 30.40
N VAL A 644 8.54 -46.47 30.39
CA VAL A 644 8.96 -47.86 30.27
C VAL A 644 9.86 -48.25 31.45
N THR A 645 9.69 -49.48 31.92
CA THR A 645 10.63 -50.14 32.83
C THR A 645 10.89 -51.57 32.36
N ASP A 646 11.95 -52.19 32.86
CA ASP A 646 12.40 -53.51 32.42
C ASP A 646 12.75 -54.41 33.62
N TYR A 647 12.85 -55.71 33.36
CA TYR A 647 13.36 -56.69 34.31
C TYR A 647 14.04 -57.87 33.59
N GLY A 648 14.72 -58.73 34.35
CA GLY A 648 15.35 -59.96 33.82
C GLY A 648 16.57 -59.70 32.92
N GLY A 649 17.18 -58.51 33.01
CA GLY A 649 18.34 -58.14 32.19
C GLY A 649 18.00 -57.61 30.80
N CYS A 650 16.72 -57.30 30.54
CA CYS A 650 16.31 -56.56 29.35
C CYS A 650 16.99 -55.18 29.32
N ALA A 651 17.55 -54.79 28.18
CA ALA A 651 18.16 -53.47 28.01
C ALA A 651 17.24 -52.58 27.16
N ILE A 652 16.77 -51.47 27.73
CA ILE A 652 15.90 -50.50 27.05
C ILE A 652 16.66 -49.22 26.70
N ALA A 653 16.41 -48.68 25.51
CA ALA A 653 16.98 -47.42 25.05
C ALA A 653 15.97 -46.67 24.15
N SER A 654 16.03 -45.35 24.18
CA SER A 654 15.37 -44.53 23.16
C SER A 654 16.27 -44.37 21.94
N GLN A 655 15.69 -44.46 20.76
CA GLN A 655 16.40 -44.30 19.49
C GLN A 655 15.54 -43.47 18.54
N PHE A 656 16.15 -42.54 17.82
CA PHE A 656 15.47 -41.89 16.70
C PHE A 656 15.58 -42.78 15.46
N GLU A 657 14.45 -43.02 14.80
CA GLU A 657 14.38 -43.76 13.55
C GLU A 657 13.60 -43.00 12.48
N GLU A 658 14.03 -43.15 11.23
CA GLU A 658 13.31 -42.68 10.06
C GLU A 658 12.34 -43.76 9.56
N GLN A 659 11.23 -43.36 8.93
CA GLN A 659 10.23 -44.25 8.32
C GLN A 659 9.58 -45.24 9.31
N VAL A 660 9.11 -44.71 10.43
CA VAL A 660 8.42 -45.47 11.47
C VAL A 660 6.95 -45.65 11.07
N TYR A 661 6.58 -46.86 10.63
CA TYR A 661 5.25 -47.30 10.18
C TYR A 661 4.73 -46.73 8.85
N ASP A 662 4.87 -45.42 8.64
CA ASP A 662 4.56 -44.76 7.37
C ASP A 662 5.80 -44.02 6.83
N SER A 663 5.71 -42.71 6.57
CA SER A 663 6.82 -41.85 6.19
C SER A 663 7.36 -40.98 7.33
N ARG A 664 6.77 -41.06 8.54
CA ARG A 664 7.19 -40.23 9.69
C ARG A 664 8.54 -40.70 10.23
N SER A 665 9.28 -39.78 10.79
CA SER A 665 10.44 -40.09 11.63
C SER A 665 10.06 -39.85 13.08
N ALA A 666 10.49 -40.72 13.97
CA ALA A 666 10.08 -40.66 15.36
C ALA A 666 11.14 -41.23 16.30
N THR A 667 11.06 -40.80 17.56
CA THR A 667 11.71 -41.52 18.65
C THR A 667 10.91 -42.79 18.94
N VAL A 668 11.61 -43.91 19.04
CA VAL A 668 11.08 -45.23 19.40
C VAL A 668 11.80 -45.73 20.64
N ILE A 669 11.17 -46.62 21.39
CA ILE A 669 11.86 -47.38 22.43
C ILE A 669 12.22 -48.74 21.86
N GLN A 670 13.52 -49.05 21.88
CA GLN A 670 14.05 -50.37 21.56
C GLN A 670 14.42 -51.08 22.86
N ALA A 671 14.00 -52.34 22.96
CA ALA A 671 14.30 -53.24 24.05
C ALA A 671 15.01 -54.47 23.50
N ARG A 672 16.15 -54.84 24.10
CA ARG A 672 16.90 -56.06 23.81
C ARG A 672 16.68 -57.06 24.95
N PHE A 673 16.10 -58.20 24.61
CA PHE A 673 15.75 -59.27 25.52
C PHE A 673 16.82 -60.37 25.47
N PRO A 674 17.56 -60.63 26.57
CA PRO A 674 18.57 -61.69 26.57
C PRO A 674 17.95 -63.10 26.43
N ASN A 675 16.72 -63.30 26.89
CA ASN A 675 15.95 -64.55 26.89
C ASN A 675 14.46 -64.28 27.20
N ASP A 676 13.70 -65.35 27.38
CA ASP A 676 12.25 -65.36 27.65
C ASP A 676 11.82 -65.03 29.09
N ASP A 677 12.76 -64.96 30.03
CA ASP A 677 12.53 -64.51 31.41
C ASP A 677 12.60 -62.97 31.56
N ALA A 678 13.08 -62.27 30.53
CA ALA A 678 13.21 -60.83 30.51
C ALA A 678 11.93 -60.15 29.98
N GLY A 679 11.57 -58.99 30.54
CA GLY A 679 10.33 -58.31 30.21
C GLY A 679 10.49 -56.79 30.10
N MET A 680 9.67 -56.18 29.24
CA MET A 680 9.50 -54.73 29.16
C MET A 680 8.08 -54.36 29.56
N VAL A 681 7.91 -53.37 30.43
CA VAL A 681 6.61 -52.87 30.88
C VAL A 681 6.40 -51.45 30.37
N ILE A 682 5.27 -51.21 29.71
CA ILE A 682 4.81 -49.87 29.32
C ILE A 682 3.69 -49.49 30.29
N GLY A 683 3.83 -48.39 31.03
CA GLY A 683 2.81 -48.01 32.02
C GLY A 683 2.34 -46.58 31.96
N ALA A 684 1.23 -46.35 32.65
CA ALA A 684 0.40 -45.18 32.51
C ALA A 684 0.78 -44.03 33.45
N TRP A 685 1.94 -44.11 34.12
CA TRP A 685 2.37 -43.14 35.14
C TRP A 685 2.76 -41.77 34.58
N LEU A 686 2.84 -41.61 33.25
CA LEU A 686 2.92 -40.29 32.60
C LEU A 686 1.55 -39.74 32.17
N THR A 687 0.48 -40.52 32.32
CA THR A 687 -0.89 -40.09 31.95
C THR A 687 -1.59 -39.49 33.16
N ALA A 688 -2.45 -38.48 32.93
CA ALA A 688 -3.18 -37.81 34.01
C ALA A 688 -4.11 -38.75 34.80
N GLU A 689 -4.67 -39.78 34.15
CA GLU A 689 -5.58 -40.74 34.77
C GLU A 689 -4.87 -41.97 35.36
N GLU A 690 -3.53 -42.02 35.30
CA GLU A 690 -2.72 -43.20 35.67
C GLU A 690 -3.23 -44.53 35.05
N SER A 691 -3.88 -44.43 33.89
CA SER A 691 -4.44 -45.56 33.14
C SER A 691 -4.67 -45.19 31.68
N PHE A 692 -4.69 -46.18 30.79
CA PHE A 692 -5.01 -45.99 29.36
C PHE A 692 -5.82 -47.15 28.78
N PRO A 693 -6.61 -46.94 27.70
CA PRO A 693 -7.18 -48.05 26.94
C PRO A 693 -6.07 -48.84 26.23
N VAL A 694 -6.36 -50.06 25.75
CA VAL A 694 -5.41 -50.85 24.93
C VAL A 694 -6.14 -51.27 23.66
N THR A 695 -5.80 -50.62 22.55
CA THR A 695 -6.53 -50.77 21.28
C THR A 695 -5.61 -51.21 20.15
N GLN A 696 -4.44 -50.59 20.03
CA GLN A 696 -3.46 -50.92 19.00
C GLN A 696 -2.03 -50.56 19.43
N LEU A 697 -1.03 -51.12 18.78
CA LEU A 697 0.39 -50.83 19.02
C LEU A 697 1.14 -50.83 17.68
N VAL A 698 1.94 -49.80 17.45
CA VAL A 698 2.89 -49.76 16.34
C VAL A 698 4.23 -50.30 16.82
N TYR A 699 4.67 -51.43 16.27
CA TYR A 699 5.87 -52.15 16.71
C TYR A 699 6.70 -52.73 15.57
N ARG A 700 7.94 -53.09 15.89
CA ARG A 700 8.85 -53.90 15.07
C ARG A 700 9.49 -54.96 15.97
N ALA A 701 9.55 -56.20 15.51
CA ALA A 701 10.14 -57.30 16.27
C ALA A 701 10.92 -58.23 15.35
N ASP A 702 12.03 -58.80 15.84
CA ASP A 702 12.83 -59.80 15.13
C ASP A 702 12.53 -61.25 15.57
N ALA A 703 11.77 -61.43 16.65
CA ALA A 703 11.22 -62.69 17.14
C ALA A 703 9.73 -62.54 17.44
N ASP A 704 9.07 -63.63 17.81
CA ASP A 704 7.69 -63.59 18.28
C ASP A 704 7.65 -63.08 19.73
N PHE A 705 6.76 -62.13 19.99
CA PHE A 705 6.49 -61.58 21.31
C PHE A 705 4.99 -61.70 21.63
N ASN A 706 4.61 -61.37 22.84
CA ASN A 706 3.24 -61.19 23.24
C ASN A 706 3.08 -59.92 24.10
N LEU A 707 1.95 -59.22 23.94
CA LEU A 707 1.53 -58.15 24.84
C LEU A 707 0.59 -58.74 25.88
N ARG A 708 0.90 -58.55 27.17
CA ARG A 708 0.14 -59.05 28.31
C ARG A 708 -0.47 -57.93 29.12
N LEU A 709 -1.65 -58.17 29.68
CA LEU A 709 -2.28 -57.31 30.67
C LEU A 709 -3.14 -58.14 31.65
N GLU A 710 -3.49 -57.51 32.77
CA GLU A 710 -4.46 -58.00 33.74
C GLU A 710 -5.75 -57.19 33.57
N ASP A 711 -6.90 -57.86 33.53
CA ASP A 711 -8.20 -57.22 33.35
C ASP A 711 -8.85 -56.80 34.70
N ASP A 712 -10.04 -56.19 34.66
CA ASP A 712 -10.71 -55.66 35.86
C ASP A 712 -11.11 -56.77 36.85
N ASP A 713 -11.24 -58.01 36.38
CA ASP A 713 -11.57 -59.21 37.17
C ASP A 713 -10.33 -59.96 37.67
N LYS A 714 -9.11 -59.47 37.39
CA LYS A 714 -7.82 -60.09 37.75
C LYS A 714 -7.39 -61.28 36.89
N TRP A 715 -8.03 -61.49 35.73
CA TRP A 715 -7.55 -62.46 34.76
C TRP A 715 -6.43 -61.88 33.90
N ARG A 716 -5.40 -62.69 33.65
CA ARG A 716 -4.27 -62.33 32.78
C ARG A 716 -4.46 -62.83 31.37
N TRP A 717 -4.24 -61.93 30.41
CA TRP A 717 -4.48 -62.15 29.00
C TRP A 717 -3.28 -61.74 28.17
N TYR A 718 -3.17 -62.29 26.96
CA TYR A 718 -2.16 -61.87 26.01
C TYR A 718 -2.63 -61.86 24.56
N TRP A 719 -1.99 -61.03 23.75
CA TRP A 719 -2.08 -61.03 22.29
C TRP A 719 -0.71 -61.32 21.69
N MET A 720 -0.68 -62.12 20.64
CA MET A 720 0.56 -62.39 19.90
C MET A 720 1.00 -61.15 19.11
N LEU A 721 2.31 -60.92 19.13
CA LEU A 721 3.03 -59.91 18.35
C LEU A 721 4.11 -60.64 17.54
N PRO A 722 3.76 -61.19 16.35
CA PRO A 722 4.70 -61.96 15.55
C PRO A 722 5.91 -61.14 15.08
N ALA A 723 7.00 -61.83 14.76
CA ALA A 723 8.16 -61.22 14.12
C ALA A 723 7.77 -60.48 12.83
N THR A 724 8.25 -59.24 12.67
CA THR A 724 7.78 -58.34 11.61
C THR A 724 8.68 -58.31 10.37
N GLY A 725 9.78 -59.08 10.38
CA GLY A 725 10.76 -59.12 9.29
C GLY A 725 11.49 -57.79 9.09
N GLY A 726 11.73 -57.05 10.17
CA GLY A 726 12.41 -55.75 10.15
C GLY A 726 11.53 -54.56 9.75
N LYS A 727 10.23 -54.77 9.50
CA LYS A 727 9.27 -53.70 9.14
C LYS A 727 8.46 -53.25 10.37
N TRP A 728 8.10 -51.98 10.40
CA TRP A 728 7.11 -51.49 11.36
C TRP A 728 5.71 -51.98 10.98
N GLN A 729 4.96 -52.50 11.94
CA GLN A 729 3.60 -53.01 11.75
C GLN A 729 2.66 -52.50 12.85
N ILE A 730 1.36 -52.53 12.57
CA ILE A 730 0.31 -52.24 13.54
C ILE A 730 -0.30 -53.55 14.05
N ALA A 731 -0.31 -53.74 15.36
CA ALA A 731 -1.09 -54.77 16.03
C ALA A 731 -2.39 -54.16 16.56
N ASN A 732 -3.51 -54.85 16.38
CA ASN A 732 -4.82 -54.46 16.91
C ASN A 732 -5.26 -55.44 18.01
N PHE A 733 -5.73 -54.92 19.13
CA PHE A 733 -6.04 -55.70 20.33
C PHE A 733 -7.54 -55.79 20.58
N ALA A 734 -8.25 -56.47 19.67
CA ALA A 734 -9.65 -56.80 19.91
C ALA A 734 -9.77 -57.77 21.09
N PRO A 735 -10.64 -57.52 22.09
CA PRO A 735 -10.81 -58.42 23.24
C PRO A 735 -11.06 -59.88 22.86
N GLN A 736 -11.81 -60.14 21.78
CA GLN A 736 -12.13 -61.49 21.32
C GLN A 736 -10.94 -62.26 20.76
N ALA A 737 -9.84 -61.56 20.42
CA ALA A 737 -8.60 -62.17 19.92
C ALA A 737 -7.58 -62.44 21.04
N ALA A 738 -7.89 -62.09 22.29
CA ALA A 738 -7.02 -62.32 23.43
C ALA A 738 -6.96 -63.81 23.77
N THR A 739 -5.77 -64.29 24.13
CA THR A 739 -5.58 -65.64 24.67
C THR A 739 -5.43 -65.57 26.19
N LEU A 740 -6.16 -66.42 26.91
CA LEU A 740 -6.09 -66.50 28.36
C LEU A 740 -4.74 -67.11 28.77
N SER A 741 -3.99 -66.42 29.64
CA SER A 741 -2.70 -66.91 30.14
C SER A 741 -2.87 -68.21 30.93
N GLY A 742 -1.92 -69.14 30.78
CA GLY A 742 -1.85 -70.36 31.60
C GLY A 742 -1.45 -70.09 33.06
N TYR A 743 -0.87 -68.92 33.34
CA TYR A 743 -0.51 -68.47 34.68
C TYR A 743 -1.52 -67.44 35.19
N GLN A 744 -2.28 -67.81 36.23
CA GLN A 744 -3.34 -67.02 36.86
C GLN A 744 -3.15 -67.02 38.39
N PRO A 745 -2.33 -66.12 38.96
CA PRO A 745 -2.01 -66.17 40.39
C PRO A 745 -3.19 -65.84 41.32
N ASP A 746 -4.20 -65.13 40.81
CA ASP A 746 -5.35 -64.65 41.58
C ASP A 746 -6.62 -65.49 41.37
N HIS A 747 -6.55 -66.56 40.56
CA HIS A 747 -7.67 -67.46 40.27
C HIS A 747 -7.27 -68.92 40.44
N GLN A 748 -8.19 -69.73 40.95
CA GLN A 748 -8.00 -71.18 41.01
C GLN A 748 -8.33 -71.84 39.66
N ASP A 749 -7.61 -72.91 39.31
CA ASP A 749 -7.82 -73.65 38.05
C ASP A 749 -9.25 -74.20 37.83
N VAL A 750 -10.05 -74.25 38.89
CA VAL A 750 -11.44 -74.73 38.88
C VAL A 750 -12.48 -73.66 38.55
N GLU A 751 -12.09 -72.38 38.53
CA GLU A 751 -13.01 -71.29 38.22
C GLU A 751 -13.42 -71.29 36.73
N PRO A 752 -14.68 -70.92 36.39
CA PRO A 752 -15.10 -70.80 35.00
C PRO A 752 -14.24 -69.78 34.25
N LYS A 753 -13.51 -70.27 33.24
CA LYS A 753 -12.60 -69.43 32.45
C LYS A 753 -13.40 -68.44 31.59
N PRO A 754 -13.14 -67.13 31.69
CA PRO A 754 -13.79 -66.12 30.84
C PRO A 754 -13.44 -66.33 29.36
N ALA A 755 -14.34 -65.91 28.46
CA ALA A 755 -14.17 -66.05 27.01
C ALA A 755 -13.46 -64.86 26.36
N ALA A 756 -13.40 -63.71 27.04
CA ALA A 756 -12.70 -62.50 26.62
C ALA A 756 -12.35 -61.65 27.86
N PRO A 757 -11.30 -60.83 27.80
CA PRO A 757 -10.91 -59.92 28.87
C PRO A 757 -11.97 -58.83 29.08
N ARG A 758 -12.18 -58.42 30.33
CA ARG A 758 -13.06 -57.29 30.69
C ARG A 758 -12.24 -56.13 31.27
N PHE A 759 -11.93 -55.15 30.44
CA PHE A 759 -11.28 -53.90 30.87
C PHE A 759 -11.78 -52.74 30.02
N SER A 760 -11.85 -51.55 30.62
CA SER A 760 -11.95 -50.29 29.86
C SER A 760 -10.59 -49.60 29.73
N ARG A 761 -9.76 -49.70 30.76
CA ARG A 761 -8.43 -49.09 30.86
C ARG A 761 -7.54 -49.96 31.73
N VAL A 762 -6.23 -49.90 31.51
CA VAL A 762 -5.22 -50.61 32.32
C VAL A 762 -4.16 -49.64 32.80
N LYS A 763 -3.49 -50.00 33.90
CA LYS A 763 -2.36 -49.22 34.44
C LYS A 763 -1.06 -49.46 33.69
N GLN A 764 -0.91 -50.64 33.10
CA GLN A 764 0.28 -51.06 32.38
C GLN A 764 0.00 -52.25 31.46
N VAL A 765 0.89 -52.44 30.49
CA VAL A 765 1.01 -53.64 29.67
C VAL A 765 2.44 -54.16 29.72
N THR A 766 2.62 -55.46 29.52
CA THR A 766 3.94 -56.11 29.54
C THR A 766 4.22 -56.77 28.20
N ILE A 767 5.36 -56.48 27.60
CA ILE A 767 5.89 -57.17 26.42
C ILE A 767 6.84 -58.27 26.89
N LEU A 768 6.56 -59.49 26.44
CA LEU A 768 7.36 -60.68 26.75
C LEU A 768 7.62 -61.47 25.48
N GLN A 769 8.76 -62.15 25.43
CA GLN A 769 9.08 -63.03 24.32
C GLN A 769 8.14 -64.24 24.30
N ASP A 770 7.75 -64.69 23.12
CA ASP A 770 7.03 -65.95 22.92
C ASP A 770 8.00 -66.97 22.29
N GLY A 771 8.58 -67.81 23.14
CA GLY A 771 9.78 -68.60 22.82
C GLY A 771 11.06 -67.94 23.36
N ASN A 772 12.22 -68.56 23.12
CA ASN A 772 13.50 -68.17 23.74
C ASN A 772 14.59 -67.94 22.68
N VAL A 773 14.47 -66.84 21.93
CA VAL A 773 15.49 -66.40 20.95
C VAL A 773 16.48 -65.48 21.68
N PRO A 774 17.77 -65.84 21.77
CA PRO A 774 18.76 -65.00 22.45
C PRO A 774 18.88 -63.62 21.80
N ASP A 775 18.98 -62.58 22.64
CA ASP A 775 19.18 -61.19 22.23
C ASP A 775 18.11 -60.62 21.28
N ALA A 776 16.88 -61.12 21.36
CA ALA A 776 15.77 -60.65 20.53
C ALA A 776 15.46 -59.16 20.79
N THR A 777 15.08 -58.46 19.74
CA THR A 777 14.78 -57.03 19.79
C THR A 777 13.30 -56.76 19.54
N PHE A 778 12.74 -55.92 20.40
CA PHE A 778 11.40 -55.38 20.25
C PHE A 778 11.50 -53.86 20.25
N SER A 779 10.85 -53.20 19.30
CA SER A 779 10.75 -51.74 19.25
C SER A 779 9.29 -51.32 19.14
N TYR A 780 8.90 -50.27 19.85
CA TYR A 780 7.57 -49.67 19.68
C TYR A 780 7.65 -48.15 19.51
N TYR A 781 6.67 -47.60 18.81
CA TYR A 781 6.54 -46.17 18.55
C TYR A 781 5.36 -45.53 19.27
N VAL A 782 4.17 -46.12 19.18
CA VAL A 782 2.97 -45.53 19.77
C VAL A 782 2.00 -46.62 20.21
N LEU A 783 1.39 -46.40 21.36
CA LEU A 783 0.29 -47.21 21.89
C LEU A 783 -1.03 -46.46 21.69
N ASN A 784 -2.06 -47.16 21.24
CA ASN A 784 -3.35 -46.61 20.84
C ASN A 784 -3.26 -45.67 19.64
N ASP A 785 -3.80 -44.47 19.72
CA ASP A 785 -4.00 -43.58 18.58
C ASP A 785 -2.66 -43.16 17.95
N ILE A 786 -2.56 -43.32 16.63
CA ILE A 786 -1.40 -42.87 15.87
C ILE A 786 -1.61 -41.39 15.57
N PRO A 787 -0.70 -40.47 15.96
CA PRO A 787 -0.91 -39.05 15.72
C PRO A 787 -0.94 -38.75 14.21
N PRO A 788 -1.83 -37.86 13.74
CA PRO A 788 -1.77 -37.39 12.37
C PRO A 788 -0.46 -36.63 12.13
N THR A 789 0.02 -36.66 10.89
CA THR A 789 1.14 -35.84 10.44
C THR A 789 0.65 -34.58 9.74
N LEU A 790 1.47 -33.53 9.75
CA LEU A 790 1.13 -32.25 9.17
C LEU A 790 1.07 -32.34 7.64
N ASN A 791 -0.13 -32.25 7.07
CA ASN A 791 -0.35 -32.26 5.62
C ASN A 791 -1.15 -31.03 5.19
N ALA A 792 -0.61 -29.84 5.48
CA ALA A 792 -1.21 -28.57 5.11
C ALA A 792 -0.50 -27.97 3.88
N ASP A 793 -1.29 -27.36 2.99
CA ASP A 793 -0.79 -26.61 1.83
C ASP A 793 -0.84 -25.09 2.03
N ASP A 794 -1.38 -24.68 3.17
CA ASP A 794 -1.47 -23.30 3.61
C ASP A 794 -1.55 -23.23 5.14
N GLY A 795 -1.22 -22.07 5.69
CA GLY A 795 -1.16 -21.80 7.12
C GLY A 795 0.10 -21.02 7.48
N TYR A 796 0.13 -20.47 8.70
CA TYR A 796 1.23 -19.67 9.21
C TYR A 796 1.89 -20.37 10.38
N THR A 797 3.22 -20.37 10.40
CA THR A 797 3.97 -20.69 11.61
C THR A 797 3.71 -19.59 12.62
N ILE A 798 3.25 -19.93 13.82
CA ILE A 798 2.99 -18.94 14.89
C ILE A 798 4.13 -18.94 15.91
N ARG A 799 4.66 -20.13 16.19
CA ARG A 799 5.65 -20.35 17.22
C ARG A 799 6.55 -21.51 16.87
N TYR A 800 7.84 -21.33 17.09
CA TYR A 800 8.84 -22.38 17.00
C TYR A 800 9.50 -22.57 18.35
N ARG A 801 9.63 -23.80 18.81
CA ARG A 801 10.32 -24.13 20.05
C ARG A 801 11.32 -25.23 19.82
N ILE A 802 12.49 -25.07 20.43
CA ILE A 802 13.53 -26.08 20.48
C ILE A 802 13.87 -26.38 21.94
N THR A 803 13.95 -27.66 22.30
CA THR A 803 14.26 -28.12 23.65
C THR A 803 15.47 -29.03 23.63
N PHE A 804 16.46 -28.76 24.48
CA PHE A 804 17.65 -29.56 24.71
C PHE A 804 17.59 -30.26 26.07
N GLN A 805 18.14 -31.47 26.14
CA GLN A 805 18.30 -32.21 27.40
C GLN A 805 19.49 -33.18 27.33
N ALA A 806 20.22 -33.30 28.44
CA ALA A 806 21.28 -34.29 28.64
C ALA A 806 21.26 -34.89 30.06
N ALA A 807 22.00 -35.97 30.28
CA ALA A 807 22.07 -36.67 31.56
C ALA A 807 22.98 -35.99 32.60
N HIS A 808 23.90 -35.13 32.16
CA HIS A 808 24.85 -34.38 32.98
C HIS A 808 24.85 -32.90 32.58
N PRO A 809 25.59 -32.01 33.30
CA PRO A 809 25.87 -30.66 32.81
C PRO A 809 26.40 -30.69 31.38
N TYR A 810 25.99 -29.74 30.54
CA TYR A 810 26.23 -29.82 29.10
C TYR A 810 26.37 -28.46 28.44
N THR A 811 26.95 -28.49 27.24
CA THR A 811 27.02 -27.34 26.33
C THR A 811 26.39 -27.72 25.01
N ALA A 812 25.23 -27.14 24.71
CA ALA A 812 24.58 -27.27 23.41
C ALA A 812 24.98 -26.10 22.49
N LEU A 813 25.06 -26.37 21.20
CA LEU A 813 25.27 -25.39 20.14
C LEU A 813 24.04 -25.33 19.26
N LEU A 814 23.56 -24.12 18.96
CA LEU A 814 22.41 -23.86 18.09
C LEU A 814 22.80 -22.87 17.00
N GLY A 815 22.64 -23.28 15.75
CA GLY A 815 22.82 -22.44 14.57
C GLY A 815 21.50 -21.98 13.99
N ASP A 816 21.46 -21.81 12.67
CA ASP A 816 20.26 -21.41 11.96
C ASP A 816 19.08 -22.37 12.17
N CYS A 817 17.96 -21.80 12.59
CA CYS A 817 16.64 -22.43 12.59
C CYS A 817 15.71 -21.59 11.70
N THR A 818 15.14 -22.16 10.65
CA THR A 818 14.30 -21.42 9.68
C THR A 818 13.38 -22.38 8.90
N LEU A 819 12.54 -21.84 8.03
CA LEU A 819 11.71 -22.61 7.12
C LEU A 819 12.23 -22.50 5.68
N LEU A 820 12.44 -23.64 5.02
CA LEU A 820 12.82 -23.72 3.62
C LEU A 820 11.61 -24.00 2.74
N ASN A 821 11.66 -23.56 1.47
CA ASN A 821 10.62 -23.78 0.46
C ASN A 821 9.22 -23.32 0.90
N HIS A 822 9.16 -22.35 1.81
CA HIS A 822 7.92 -21.73 2.25
C HIS A 822 7.37 -20.80 1.17
N ARG A 823 6.10 -20.44 1.27
CA ARG A 823 5.47 -19.50 0.33
C ARG A 823 5.94 -18.07 0.62
N ARG A 824 6.22 -17.29 -0.41
CA ARG A 824 6.67 -15.88 -0.31
C ARG A 824 5.52 -14.86 -0.27
N ASP A 825 4.27 -15.33 -0.34
CA ASP A 825 3.04 -14.53 -0.25
C ASP A 825 2.49 -14.51 1.18
N GLY A 826 3.39 -14.27 2.15
CA GLY A 826 3.05 -14.16 3.57
C GLY A 826 2.31 -12.85 3.93
N LEU A 827 2.39 -11.85 3.04
CA LEU A 827 1.70 -10.57 3.11
C LEU A 827 0.93 -10.32 1.81
N PHE A 828 -0.06 -9.44 1.87
CA PHE A 828 -0.88 -9.11 0.71
C PHE A 828 -0.02 -8.58 -0.45
N CYS A 829 -0.13 -9.22 -1.62
CA CYS A 829 0.61 -8.89 -2.85
C CYS A 829 2.15 -8.98 -2.75
N THR A 830 2.69 -9.86 -1.88
CA THR A 830 4.11 -10.21 -1.88
C THR A 830 4.37 -11.56 -2.58
N PRO A 831 5.55 -11.77 -3.19
CA PRO A 831 6.55 -10.76 -3.53
C PRO A 831 6.03 -9.82 -4.63
N GLY A 832 6.53 -8.59 -4.67
CA GLY A 832 6.21 -7.61 -5.71
C GLY A 832 5.96 -6.22 -5.13
N VAL A 833 4.95 -6.08 -4.26
CA VAL A 833 4.69 -4.81 -3.57
C VAL A 833 5.83 -4.47 -2.64
N MET A 834 6.34 -3.24 -2.75
CA MET A 834 7.45 -2.74 -1.96
C MET A 834 6.96 -1.89 -0.78
N PRO A 835 7.63 -1.97 0.38
CA PRO A 835 7.32 -1.16 1.55
C PRO A 835 7.69 0.32 1.35
N PHE A 836 7.49 1.15 2.37
CA PHE A 836 7.87 2.57 2.34
C PHE A 836 9.38 2.76 2.23
N SER A 837 10.16 2.06 3.05
CA SER A 837 11.61 2.24 3.14
C SER A 837 12.32 0.92 3.37
N ASN A 838 13.63 0.94 3.09
CA ASN A 838 14.53 -0.14 3.47
C ASN A 838 15.80 0.43 4.08
N ILE A 839 15.80 0.55 5.41
CA ILE A 839 16.94 1.03 6.17
C ILE A 839 17.93 -0.12 6.30
N TYR A 840 19.20 0.08 5.93
CA TYR A 840 20.20 -0.98 6.02
C TYR A 840 20.92 -0.93 7.35
N GLN A 841 21.22 -2.12 7.87
CA GLN A 841 22.18 -2.28 8.96
C GLN A 841 23.41 -2.98 8.41
N ALA A 842 24.55 -2.29 8.35
CA ALA A 842 25.76 -2.83 7.69
C ALA A 842 26.28 -4.17 8.26
N ASP A 843 25.99 -4.46 9.52
CA ASP A 843 26.41 -5.70 10.20
C ASP A 843 25.32 -6.78 10.22
N SER A 844 24.21 -6.54 9.50
CA SER A 844 23.08 -7.46 9.38
C SER A 844 22.85 -7.89 7.93
N GLN A 845 22.43 -9.14 7.75
CA GLN A 845 21.88 -9.60 6.47
C GLN A 845 20.43 -9.10 6.28
N GLN A 846 19.78 -8.66 7.36
CA GLN A 846 18.45 -8.06 7.34
C GLN A 846 18.56 -6.56 7.13
N PHE A 847 17.51 -6.01 6.55
CA PHE A 847 17.19 -4.61 6.71
C PHE A 847 16.77 -4.34 8.16
N ASP A 848 16.75 -3.08 8.56
CA ASP A 848 16.15 -2.69 9.83
C ASP A 848 14.75 -3.31 9.96
N GLY A 849 14.34 -3.64 11.19
CA GLY A 849 13.09 -4.34 11.41
C GLY A 849 11.86 -3.55 10.90
N TRP A 850 11.98 -2.22 10.81
CA TRP A 850 10.93 -1.34 10.33
C TRP A 850 11.00 -1.15 8.80
N HIS A 851 9.91 -1.46 8.11
CA HIS A 851 9.76 -1.28 6.65
C HIS A 851 8.67 -0.25 6.31
N GLY A 852 7.64 -0.15 7.16
CA GLY A 852 6.49 0.73 6.97
C GLY A 852 5.44 0.17 6.01
N MET A 853 4.34 0.92 5.87
CA MET A 853 3.21 0.53 5.01
C MET A 853 3.56 0.71 3.53
N PRO A 854 3.09 -0.17 2.63
CA PRO A 854 3.13 0.10 1.20
C PRO A 854 2.09 1.15 0.78
N TYR A 855 2.49 2.02 -0.14
CA TYR A 855 1.65 3.08 -0.71
C TYR A 855 1.49 2.84 -2.21
N PRO A 856 0.28 2.95 -2.80
CA PRO A 856 0.11 2.92 -4.26
C PRO A 856 0.98 3.95 -4.98
N GLY A 857 1.16 5.14 -4.39
CA GLY A 857 2.04 6.19 -4.94
C GLY A 857 3.54 5.86 -4.95
N TYR A 858 3.96 4.81 -4.21
CA TYR A 858 5.34 4.32 -4.17
C TYR A 858 5.55 3.15 -5.14
N GLN A 859 4.48 2.57 -5.68
CA GLN A 859 4.60 1.41 -6.56
C GLN A 859 4.88 1.85 -8.00
N TYR A 860 5.93 1.29 -8.61
CA TYR A 860 6.37 1.64 -9.96
C TYR A 860 6.57 0.36 -10.80
N PRO A 861 5.50 -0.21 -11.40
CA PRO A 861 5.55 -1.54 -12.02
C PRO A 861 6.55 -1.70 -13.17
N PHE A 862 7.05 -0.58 -13.72
CA PHE A 862 8.12 -0.55 -14.71
C PHE A 862 9.34 -1.41 -14.32
N ILE A 863 9.70 -1.45 -13.03
CA ILE A 863 10.89 -2.18 -12.57
C ILE A 863 10.85 -3.67 -12.94
N PHE A 864 9.66 -4.28 -12.96
CA PHE A 864 9.50 -5.70 -13.28
C PHE A 864 9.41 -5.99 -14.77
N VAL A 865 9.24 -4.98 -15.63
CA VAL A 865 9.12 -5.18 -17.08
C VAL A 865 10.40 -5.79 -17.65
N HIS A 866 11.56 -5.43 -17.10
CA HIS A 866 12.88 -5.90 -17.55
C HIS A 866 13.65 -6.70 -16.49
N ALA A 867 13.04 -6.94 -15.32
CA ALA A 867 13.69 -7.66 -14.23
C ALA A 867 13.95 -9.11 -14.62
N ALA A 868 15.20 -9.55 -14.51
CA ALA A 868 15.54 -10.96 -14.70
C ALA A 868 15.01 -11.84 -13.56
N ALA A 869 14.75 -11.23 -12.39
CA ALA A 869 14.23 -11.88 -11.21
C ALA A 869 12.72 -12.22 -11.28
N ASP A 870 11.97 -11.67 -12.25
CA ASP A 870 10.54 -11.93 -12.44
C ASP A 870 10.23 -12.58 -13.80
N PRO A 871 10.80 -13.77 -14.10
CA PRO A 871 10.66 -14.40 -15.41
C PRO A 871 9.21 -14.78 -15.76
N ASP A 872 8.39 -15.04 -14.75
CA ASP A 872 6.99 -15.49 -14.89
C ASP A 872 5.98 -14.33 -14.70
N GLY A 873 6.44 -13.11 -14.39
CA GLY A 873 5.59 -11.93 -14.19
C GLY A 873 4.79 -11.92 -12.89
N VAL A 874 5.19 -12.70 -11.88
CA VAL A 874 4.49 -12.80 -10.58
C VAL A 874 4.55 -11.48 -9.83
N MET A 875 5.73 -10.86 -9.74
CA MET A 875 5.91 -9.60 -9.02
C MET A 875 5.18 -8.45 -9.72
N LEU A 876 5.27 -8.40 -11.06
CA LEU A 876 4.50 -7.46 -11.87
C LEU A 876 2.99 -7.61 -11.61
N ASN A 877 2.46 -8.83 -11.69
CA ASN A 877 1.03 -9.08 -11.49
C ASN A 877 0.57 -8.73 -10.06
N ASN A 878 1.37 -9.01 -9.04
CA ASN A 878 1.06 -8.67 -7.66
C ASN A 878 1.05 -7.15 -7.43
N MET A 879 2.02 -6.41 -7.98
CA MET A 879 2.03 -4.95 -7.87
C MET A 879 0.85 -4.32 -8.63
N VAL A 880 0.50 -4.88 -9.80
CA VAL A 880 -0.71 -4.48 -10.54
C VAL A 880 -1.98 -4.79 -9.77
N GLU A 881 -2.07 -5.94 -9.12
CA GLU A 881 -3.19 -6.33 -8.27
C GLU A 881 -3.38 -5.34 -7.12
N PHE A 882 -2.28 -4.95 -6.47
CA PHE A 882 -2.29 -3.97 -5.39
C PHE A 882 -2.83 -2.61 -5.84
N LEU A 883 -2.31 -2.08 -6.96
CA LEU A 883 -2.82 -0.83 -7.54
C LEU A 883 -4.31 -0.93 -7.89
N TRP A 884 -4.70 -1.99 -8.61
CA TRP A 884 -6.09 -2.19 -9.02
C TRP A 884 -7.04 -2.32 -7.82
N GLN A 885 -6.70 -3.11 -6.79
CA GLN A 885 -7.53 -3.25 -5.59
C GLN A 885 -7.61 -1.97 -4.76
N SER A 886 -6.57 -1.13 -4.76
CA SER A 886 -6.62 0.18 -4.09
C SER A 886 -7.71 1.08 -4.67
N GLN A 887 -7.93 1.00 -5.99
CA GLN A 887 -8.99 1.73 -6.71
C GLN A 887 -10.37 1.11 -6.46
N GLN A 888 -10.46 -0.23 -6.43
CA GLN A 888 -11.71 -0.92 -6.09
C GLN A 888 -12.17 -0.59 -4.67
N TRP A 889 -11.24 -0.53 -3.72
CA TRP A 889 -11.55 -0.13 -2.36
C TRP A 889 -12.03 1.32 -2.30
N TYR A 890 -11.36 2.25 -2.99
CA TYR A 890 -11.76 3.66 -3.03
C TYR A 890 -13.20 3.81 -3.58
N GLN A 891 -13.54 3.07 -4.65
CA GLN A 891 -14.90 3.02 -5.17
C GLN A 891 -15.91 2.52 -4.13
N GLN A 892 -15.57 1.48 -3.37
CA GLN A 892 -16.45 0.96 -2.33
C GLN A 892 -16.65 1.97 -1.19
N GLN A 893 -15.62 2.73 -0.83
CA GLN A 893 -15.72 3.73 0.25
C GLN A 893 -16.44 5.01 -0.17
N PHE A 894 -16.14 5.54 -1.36
CA PHE A 894 -16.56 6.87 -1.77
C PHE A 894 -17.54 6.90 -2.96
N GLY A 895 -17.85 5.74 -3.55
CA GLY A 895 -18.82 5.61 -4.64
C GLY A 895 -18.30 6.03 -6.02
N VAL A 896 -17.00 6.32 -6.15
CA VAL A 896 -16.39 6.83 -7.37
C VAL A 896 -15.20 5.96 -7.78
N LEU A 897 -15.14 5.54 -9.05
CA LEU A 897 -14.05 4.74 -9.59
C LEU A 897 -13.06 5.64 -10.33
N GLY A 898 -11.78 5.52 -9.99
CA GLY A 898 -10.69 6.33 -10.56
C GLY A 898 -9.60 6.54 -9.53
N PRO A 899 -9.85 7.29 -8.44
CA PRO A 899 -8.89 7.44 -7.35
C PRO A 899 -8.62 6.15 -6.58
N SER A 900 -7.52 6.15 -5.82
CA SER A 900 -7.01 4.99 -5.09
C SER A 900 -6.95 5.25 -3.58
N ALA A 901 -6.92 4.19 -2.77
CA ALA A 901 -6.50 4.28 -1.38
C ALA A 901 -5.09 4.91 -1.26
N SER A 902 -4.79 5.59 -0.16
CA SER A 902 -3.46 6.19 0.06
C SER A 902 -2.41 5.17 0.49
N ALA A 903 -2.79 4.18 1.32
CA ALA A 903 -1.87 3.17 1.86
C ALA A 903 -2.59 1.86 2.20
N TYR A 904 -1.83 0.80 2.46
CA TYR A 904 -2.32 -0.48 2.96
C TYR A 904 -1.62 -0.90 4.25
N ILE A 905 -2.39 -1.38 5.23
CA ILE A 905 -1.90 -1.82 6.53
C ILE A 905 -1.65 -3.33 6.47
N TRP A 906 -0.41 -3.75 6.19
CA TRP A 906 -0.07 -5.17 6.26
C TRP A 906 -0.23 -5.73 7.67
N ASN A 907 -0.59 -7.01 7.78
CA ASN A 907 -0.51 -7.78 9.02
C ASN A 907 0.95 -8.10 9.39
N ARG A 908 1.68 -7.05 9.76
CA ARG A 908 3.08 -7.02 10.16
C ARG A 908 3.23 -6.05 11.33
N TRP A 909 4.03 -6.42 12.32
CA TRP A 909 4.11 -5.76 13.63
C TRP A 909 4.37 -4.25 13.57
N ASP A 910 5.15 -3.77 12.59
CA ASP A 910 5.48 -2.35 12.43
C ASP A 910 4.34 -1.53 11.82
N ASN A 911 3.38 -2.18 11.16
CA ASN A 911 2.22 -1.52 10.54
C ASN A 911 0.98 -1.51 11.43
N LEU A 912 0.86 -2.41 12.41
CA LEU A 912 -0.33 -2.53 13.27
C LEU A 912 -0.61 -1.29 14.11
N SER A 913 0.40 -0.44 14.34
CA SER A 913 0.22 0.84 15.04
C SER A 913 -0.59 1.87 14.23
N TYR A 914 -0.74 1.67 12.91
CA TYR A 914 -1.41 2.61 12.00
C TYR A 914 -2.88 2.26 11.74
N GLY A 915 -3.35 1.11 12.23
CA GLY A 915 -4.75 0.68 12.12
C GLY A 915 -4.92 -0.84 12.01
N PRO A 916 -6.13 -1.32 11.67
CA PRO A 916 -6.42 -2.74 11.58
C PRO A 916 -5.59 -3.44 10.51
N ALA A 917 -5.07 -4.63 10.83
CA ALA A 917 -4.35 -5.47 9.89
C ALA A 917 -5.17 -5.80 8.64
N ASP A 918 -4.49 -5.88 7.50
CA ASP A 918 -5.02 -6.24 6.19
C ASP A 918 -6.17 -5.33 5.72
N THR A 919 -6.00 -4.02 5.91
CA THR A 919 -6.97 -3.01 5.48
C THR A 919 -6.33 -1.87 4.68
N TRP A 920 -7.10 -1.29 3.77
CA TRP A 920 -6.76 -0.05 3.07
C TRP A 920 -7.10 1.17 3.94
N THR A 921 -6.36 2.26 3.74
CA THR A 921 -6.60 3.54 4.44
C THR A 921 -6.32 4.73 3.53
N MET A 922 -7.01 5.85 3.79
CA MET A 922 -6.64 7.15 3.22
C MET A 922 -5.58 7.87 4.04
N TYR A 923 -5.36 7.48 5.29
CA TYR A 923 -4.49 8.16 6.24
C TYR A 923 -3.02 7.71 6.14
N HIS A 924 -2.15 8.53 6.70
CA HIS A 924 -0.71 8.33 6.80
C HIS A 924 -0.29 8.24 8.27
N TRP A 925 0.47 7.20 8.64
CA TRP A 925 0.98 6.97 9.99
C TRP A 925 -0.07 7.05 11.11
N GLY A 926 -1.18 6.35 10.96
CA GLY A 926 -2.31 6.40 11.89
C GLY A 926 -3.39 7.33 11.37
N ASP A 927 -3.60 8.48 12.02
CA ASP A 927 -4.60 9.49 11.66
C ASP A 927 -4.02 10.70 10.92
N GLY A 928 -2.73 10.66 10.55
CA GLY A 928 -2.08 11.71 9.79
C GLY A 928 -2.64 11.86 8.37
N THR A 929 -2.54 13.07 7.82
CA THR A 929 -3.01 13.36 6.47
C THR A 929 -2.01 12.80 5.45
N ALA A 930 -2.47 11.92 4.55
CA ALA A 930 -1.65 11.45 3.45
C ALA A 930 -1.45 12.53 2.39
N TRP A 931 -0.30 12.51 1.73
CA TRP A 931 0.03 13.49 0.71
C TRP A 931 -0.70 13.21 -0.60
N SER A 932 -1.48 14.19 -1.08
CA SER A 932 -2.30 14.10 -2.30
C SER A 932 -1.50 13.78 -3.56
N GLY A 933 -0.20 14.10 -3.61
CA GLY A 933 0.70 13.76 -4.73
C GLY A 933 0.95 12.26 -4.93
N TYR A 934 0.60 11.40 -3.97
CA TYR A 934 0.67 9.93 -4.16
C TYR A 934 -0.28 9.43 -5.25
N GLN A 935 -1.41 10.09 -5.45
CA GLN A 935 -2.42 9.69 -6.44
C GLN A 935 -1.89 9.81 -7.88
N PRO A 936 -1.38 10.97 -8.34
CA PRO A 936 -0.81 11.08 -9.68
C PRO A 936 0.42 10.23 -9.90
N ARG A 937 1.23 9.98 -8.87
CA ARG A 937 2.40 9.09 -8.98
C ARG A 937 1.98 7.65 -9.25
N ALA A 938 0.93 7.16 -8.58
CA ALA A 938 0.40 5.82 -8.81
C ALA A 938 -0.16 5.66 -10.23
N PHE A 939 -0.92 6.65 -10.71
CA PHE A 939 -1.43 6.68 -12.09
C PHE A 939 -0.30 6.70 -13.12
N PHE A 940 0.67 7.62 -12.95
CA PHE A 940 1.82 7.75 -13.85
C PHE A 940 2.66 6.47 -13.89
N GLY A 941 2.98 5.88 -12.74
CA GLY A 941 3.77 4.65 -12.65
C GLY A 941 3.12 3.48 -13.39
N ALA A 942 1.79 3.35 -13.30
CA ALA A 942 1.03 2.36 -14.06
C ALA A 942 1.06 2.62 -15.57
N ALA A 943 0.82 3.87 -16.00
CA ALA A 943 0.87 4.25 -17.42
C ALA A 943 2.27 4.05 -18.04
N ARG A 944 3.33 4.37 -17.29
CA ARG A 944 4.73 4.12 -17.66
C ARG A 944 4.99 2.64 -17.92
N ALA A 945 4.53 1.77 -17.03
CA ALA A 945 4.69 0.32 -17.16
C ALA A 945 3.92 -0.22 -18.37
N TRP A 946 2.71 0.29 -18.63
CA TRP A 946 1.92 -0.10 -19.79
C TRP A 946 2.65 0.24 -21.10
N LEU A 947 3.17 1.46 -21.24
CA LEU A 947 3.97 1.82 -22.42
C LEU A 947 5.20 0.91 -22.57
N GLU A 948 5.95 0.68 -21.49
CA GLU A 948 7.16 -0.16 -21.55
C GLU A 948 6.85 -1.60 -21.97
N LEU A 949 5.75 -2.18 -21.46
CA LEU A 949 5.31 -3.52 -21.85
C LEU A 949 5.04 -3.60 -23.35
N GLN A 950 4.40 -2.59 -23.93
CA GLN A 950 4.19 -2.54 -25.37
C GLN A 950 5.50 -2.41 -26.15
N GLN A 951 6.42 -1.54 -25.72
CA GLN A 951 7.72 -1.40 -26.36
C GLN A 951 8.55 -2.68 -26.27
N ALA A 952 8.45 -3.40 -25.15
CA ALA A 952 9.07 -4.70 -24.94
C ALA A 952 8.35 -5.85 -25.68
N SER A 953 7.28 -5.57 -26.43
CA SER A 953 6.43 -6.58 -27.10
C SER A 953 5.87 -7.63 -26.14
N LYS A 954 5.59 -7.23 -24.89
CA LYS A 954 4.94 -8.04 -23.86
C LYS A 954 3.47 -7.65 -23.74
N THR A 955 2.59 -8.62 -23.52
CA THR A 955 1.16 -8.35 -23.32
C THR A 955 0.94 -7.67 -21.96
N PRO A 956 0.36 -6.46 -21.93
CA PRO A 956 0.05 -5.80 -20.66
C PRO A 956 -1.02 -6.56 -19.86
N PRO A 957 -0.89 -6.70 -18.52
CA PRO A 957 -1.95 -7.24 -17.69
C PRO A 957 -3.25 -6.45 -17.84
N LEU A 958 -4.39 -7.13 -17.97
CA LEU A 958 -5.70 -6.45 -18.17
C LEU A 958 -6.01 -5.47 -17.03
N LYS A 959 -5.74 -5.87 -15.78
CA LYS A 959 -5.94 -5.02 -14.60
C LYS A 959 -5.08 -3.75 -14.61
N LEU A 960 -3.90 -3.78 -15.23
CA LEU A 960 -3.04 -2.61 -15.38
C LEU A 960 -3.69 -1.59 -16.34
N VAL A 961 -4.19 -2.07 -17.47
CA VAL A 961 -4.89 -1.26 -18.46
C VAL A 961 -6.17 -0.68 -17.84
N GLU A 962 -6.99 -1.52 -17.19
CA GLU A 962 -8.20 -1.08 -16.49
C GLU A 962 -7.90 0.00 -15.44
N TYR A 963 -6.87 -0.18 -14.60
CA TYR A 963 -6.49 0.79 -13.59
C TYR A 963 -6.18 2.18 -14.20
N VAL A 964 -5.37 2.21 -15.27
CA VAL A 964 -4.99 3.44 -15.97
C VAL A 964 -6.21 4.07 -16.63
N GLU A 965 -7.03 3.30 -17.35
CA GLU A 965 -8.17 3.88 -18.05
C GLU A 965 -9.32 4.31 -17.12
N ASN A 966 -9.48 3.67 -15.95
CA ASN A 966 -10.41 4.13 -14.91
C ASN A 966 -10.01 5.51 -14.39
N TRP A 967 -8.71 5.71 -14.15
CA TRP A 967 -8.16 7.03 -13.83
C TRP A 967 -8.47 8.04 -14.93
N LEU A 968 -8.22 7.70 -16.20
CA LEU A 968 -8.46 8.62 -17.32
C LEU A 968 -9.93 9.05 -17.41
N ARG A 969 -10.87 8.11 -17.33
CA ARG A 969 -12.31 8.44 -17.35
C ARG A 969 -12.67 9.41 -16.24
N TRP A 970 -12.21 9.14 -15.01
CA TRP A 970 -12.47 10.00 -13.88
C TRP A 970 -11.83 11.39 -14.01
N LEU A 971 -10.57 11.47 -14.46
CA LEU A 971 -9.87 12.74 -14.66
C LEU A 971 -10.53 13.60 -15.74
N ILE A 972 -10.97 12.98 -16.84
CA ILE A 972 -11.68 13.67 -17.92
C ILE A 972 -12.99 14.25 -17.38
N ASP A 973 -13.80 13.46 -16.69
CA ASP A 973 -15.07 13.91 -16.11
C ASP A 973 -14.85 15.01 -15.07
N PHE A 974 -13.92 14.80 -14.13
CA PHE A 974 -13.59 15.78 -13.10
C PHE A 974 -13.15 17.12 -13.70
N THR A 975 -12.22 17.10 -14.65
CA THR A 975 -11.69 18.34 -15.25
C THR A 975 -12.73 19.04 -16.12
N ASN A 976 -13.60 18.30 -16.80
CA ASN A 976 -14.72 18.90 -17.54
C ASN A 976 -15.69 19.61 -16.58
N ASP A 977 -16.08 18.95 -15.49
CA ASP A 977 -16.98 19.51 -14.48
C ASP A 977 -16.35 20.68 -13.72
N ALA A 978 -15.03 20.66 -13.55
CA ALA A 978 -14.23 21.70 -12.90
C ALA A 978 -13.93 22.92 -13.78
N GLY A 979 -14.36 22.94 -15.05
CA GLY A 979 -14.07 24.04 -15.97
C GLY A 979 -12.60 24.10 -16.42
N GLY A 980 -11.94 22.95 -16.56
CA GLY A 980 -10.57 22.84 -17.06
C GLY A 980 -9.48 22.95 -15.98
N VAL A 981 -9.80 22.63 -14.73
CA VAL A 981 -8.85 22.56 -13.60
C VAL A 981 -8.60 21.09 -13.25
N THR A 982 -7.35 20.72 -12.97
CA THR A 982 -7.00 19.36 -12.55
C THR A 982 -7.11 19.18 -11.02
N PRO A 983 -7.35 17.95 -10.52
CA PRO A 983 -7.48 17.73 -9.07
C PRO A 983 -6.14 17.93 -8.36
N THR A 984 -6.16 18.69 -7.25
CA THR A 984 -4.99 19.03 -6.43
C THR A 984 -5.04 18.43 -5.02
N ASP A 985 -6.23 18.07 -4.52
CA ASP A 985 -6.40 17.52 -3.17
C ASP A 985 -7.28 16.26 -3.14
N PHE A 986 -6.91 15.32 -2.27
CA PHE A 986 -7.58 14.04 -2.05
C PHE A 986 -7.85 13.86 -0.54
N PRO A 987 -9.01 14.32 -0.04
CA PRO A 987 -9.28 14.37 1.39
C PRO A 987 -9.49 12.97 2.01
N MET A 988 -9.14 12.83 3.29
CA MET A 988 -9.13 11.52 3.98
C MET A 988 -10.52 10.89 4.15
N ALA A 989 -11.56 11.73 4.22
CA ALA A 989 -12.93 11.33 4.53
C ALA A 989 -13.97 11.85 3.52
N GLY A 990 -13.53 12.29 2.33
CA GLY A 990 -14.41 12.90 1.34
C GLY A 990 -13.93 12.69 -0.09
N LEU A 991 -14.71 13.23 -1.04
CA LEU A 991 -14.35 13.24 -2.46
C LEU A 991 -13.52 14.48 -2.80
N PRO A 992 -12.53 14.38 -3.69
CA PRO A 992 -11.85 15.52 -4.30
C PRO A 992 -12.85 16.55 -4.80
N GLN A 993 -12.60 17.83 -4.54
CA GLN A 993 -13.44 18.94 -5.01
C GLN A 993 -12.62 19.83 -5.95
N PRO A 994 -13.24 20.39 -7.00
CA PRO A 994 -12.59 21.42 -7.81
C PRO A 994 -12.25 22.65 -6.98
N ASP A 995 -11.00 23.09 -7.05
CA ASP A 995 -10.57 24.38 -6.51
C ASP A 995 -9.86 25.19 -7.60
N ALA A 996 -10.56 26.19 -8.15
CA ALA A 996 -10.01 27.04 -9.19
C ALA A 996 -8.94 28.04 -8.69
N GLN A 997 -8.74 28.14 -7.37
CA GLN A 997 -7.72 28.99 -6.77
C GLN A 997 -6.45 28.21 -6.40
N ASP A 998 -6.53 26.89 -6.33
CA ASP A 998 -5.39 26.03 -6.05
C ASP A 998 -4.77 25.48 -7.33
N PHE A 999 -3.44 25.47 -7.38
CA PHE A 999 -2.68 24.92 -8.49
C PHE A 999 -1.43 24.22 -7.97
N THR A 1000 -1.37 22.93 -8.21
CA THR A 1000 -0.24 22.08 -7.82
C THR A 1000 0.47 21.56 -9.08
N GLY A 1001 1.46 22.32 -9.56
CA GLY A 1001 2.06 22.12 -10.89
C GLY A 1001 2.66 20.74 -11.13
N HIS A 1002 3.26 20.12 -10.11
CA HIS A 1002 3.82 18.77 -10.23
C HIS A 1002 2.74 17.70 -10.50
N MET A 1003 1.57 17.82 -9.86
CA MET A 1003 0.43 16.92 -10.09
C MET A 1003 -0.10 17.08 -11.51
N CYS A 1004 -0.30 18.32 -11.97
CA CYS A 1004 -0.71 18.60 -13.34
C CYS A 1004 0.31 18.05 -14.37
N GLY A 1005 1.61 18.19 -14.10
CA GLY A 1005 2.68 17.59 -14.91
C GLY A 1005 2.62 16.06 -14.96
N LEU A 1006 2.32 15.40 -13.85
CA LEU A 1006 2.12 13.94 -13.78
C LEU A 1006 0.84 13.47 -14.48
N TRP A 1007 -0.27 14.21 -14.33
CA TRP A 1007 -1.52 13.93 -15.04
C TRP A 1007 -1.31 13.98 -16.55
N LEU A 1008 -0.62 15.04 -17.03
CA LEU A 1008 -0.22 15.18 -18.42
C LEU A 1008 0.68 14.02 -18.87
N ALA A 1009 1.73 13.71 -18.10
CA ALA A 1009 2.67 12.65 -18.43
C ALA A 1009 1.97 11.28 -18.54
N GLY A 1010 1.16 10.91 -17.54
CA GLY A 1010 0.45 9.64 -17.53
C GLY A 1010 -0.58 9.52 -18.66
N ALA A 1011 -1.32 10.60 -18.96
CA ALA A 1011 -2.29 10.63 -20.06
C ALA A 1011 -1.61 10.47 -21.43
N VAL A 1012 -0.48 11.16 -21.65
CA VAL A 1012 0.31 11.01 -22.87
C VAL A 1012 0.88 9.60 -23.00
N LEU A 1013 1.45 9.04 -21.93
CA LEU A 1013 1.98 7.67 -21.95
C LEU A 1013 0.89 6.64 -22.25
N ALA A 1014 -0.30 6.78 -21.64
CA ALA A 1014 -1.45 5.92 -21.91
C ALA A 1014 -1.92 6.04 -23.36
N ARG A 1015 -1.93 7.26 -23.92
CA ARG A 1015 -2.27 7.49 -25.34
C ARG A 1015 -1.25 6.85 -26.27
N MET A 1016 0.05 7.01 -25.98
CA MET A 1016 1.14 6.38 -26.73
C MET A 1016 1.12 4.85 -26.60
N ALA A 1017 0.64 4.33 -25.47
CA ALA A 1017 0.38 2.92 -25.25
C ALA A 1017 -0.94 2.43 -25.89
N GLY A 1018 -1.63 3.26 -26.67
CA GLY A 1018 -2.81 2.86 -27.44
C GLY A 1018 -4.14 2.92 -26.69
N SER A 1019 -4.26 3.67 -25.61
CA SER A 1019 -5.58 3.95 -25.01
C SER A 1019 -6.48 4.76 -25.96
N GLU A 1020 -7.75 4.36 -26.04
CA GLU A 1020 -8.77 4.97 -26.91
C GLU A 1020 -9.89 5.70 -26.13
N ILE A 1021 -9.70 5.92 -24.82
CA ILE A 1021 -10.03 7.16 -24.10
C ILE A 1021 -10.91 8.22 -24.81
N GLU A 1022 -12.25 8.15 -24.87
CA GLU A 1022 -13.02 9.30 -25.37
C GLU A 1022 -12.76 10.54 -24.49
N GLY A 1023 -12.39 11.67 -25.09
CA GLY A 1023 -12.03 12.90 -24.36
C GLY A 1023 -10.57 12.99 -23.91
N LEU A 1024 -9.77 11.92 -24.04
CA LEU A 1024 -8.36 11.89 -23.63
C LEU A 1024 -7.51 12.99 -24.28
N GLU A 1025 -7.69 13.20 -25.59
CA GLU A 1025 -6.95 14.25 -26.31
C GLU A 1025 -7.28 15.65 -25.78
N HIS A 1026 -8.55 15.89 -25.46
CA HIS A 1026 -8.97 17.16 -24.88
C HIS A 1026 -8.36 17.37 -23.49
N PHE A 1027 -8.36 16.34 -22.65
CA PHE A 1027 -7.76 16.38 -21.32
C PHE A 1027 -6.25 16.68 -21.37
N ILE A 1028 -5.51 16.03 -22.29
CA ILE A 1028 -4.08 16.31 -22.51
C ILE A 1028 -3.85 17.81 -22.78
N GLU A 1029 -4.65 18.42 -23.66
CA GLU A 1029 -4.55 19.86 -23.96
C GLU A 1029 -4.97 20.75 -22.80
N GLN A 1030 -5.92 20.31 -21.98
CA GLN A 1030 -6.33 21.05 -20.77
C GLN A 1030 -5.20 21.10 -19.74
N CYS A 1031 -4.46 20.00 -19.52
CA CYS A 1031 -3.30 20.02 -18.62
C CYS A 1031 -2.23 21.01 -19.11
N VAL A 1032 -1.92 21.03 -20.41
CA VAL A 1032 -0.96 22.00 -20.97
C VAL A 1032 -1.48 23.44 -20.83
N THR A 1033 -2.79 23.65 -21.04
CA THR A 1033 -3.44 24.96 -20.89
C THR A 1033 -3.38 25.45 -19.44
N GLU A 1034 -3.57 24.56 -18.47
CA GLU A 1034 -3.46 24.88 -17.04
C GLU A 1034 -2.01 25.21 -16.65
N LEU A 1035 -1.03 24.40 -17.07
CA LEU A 1035 0.39 24.71 -16.89
C LEU A 1035 0.75 26.08 -17.47
N GLN A 1036 0.26 26.40 -18.67
CA GLN A 1036 0.48 27.69 -19.30
C GLN A 1036 -0.17 28.84 -18.51
N ARG A 1037 -1.40 28.65 -17.99
CA ARG A 1037 -2.13 29.67 -17.22
C ARG A 1037 -1.36 30.09 -15.97
N HIS A 1038 -0.66 29.15 -15.33
CA HIS A 1038 0.10 29.37 -14.10
C HIS A 1038 1.61 29.59 -14.34
N TYR A 1039 2.04 29.70 -15.60
CA TYR A 1039 3.43 29.94 -15.96
C TYR A 1039 3.85 31.39 -15.66
N LEU A 1040 4.95 31.57 -14.92
CA LEU A 1040 5.37 32.90 -14.46
C LEU A 1040 6.22 33.65 -15.50
N SER A 1041 5.81 34.88 -15.80
CA SER A 1041 6.53 35.85 -16.65
C SER A 1041 6.47 37.25 -16.01
N THR A 1042 6.95 37.33 -14.77
CA THR A 1042 6.78 38.44 -13.84
C THR A 1042 7.91 39.47 -13.87
N GLY A 1043 9.00 39.21 -14.60
CA GLY A 1043 10.18 40.05 -14.70
C GLY A 1043 11.15 39.91 -13.52
N ASP A 1044 11.06 38.81 -12.76
CA ASP A 1044 11.86 38.58 -11.55
C ASP A 1044 12.53 37.18 -11.55
N VAL A 1045 13.10 36.78 -10.41
CA VAL A 1045 13.84 35.53 -10.26
C VAL A 1045 12.96 34.28 -10.48
N MET A 1046 11.64 34.43 -10.41
CA MET A 1046 10.65 33.36 -10.59
C MET A 1046 10.20 33.18 -12.04
N ASP A 1047 10.62 34.05 -12.96
CA ASP A 1047 10.33 33.93 -14.39
C ASP A 1047 10.67 32.53 -14.91
N GLY A 1048 9.79 31.92 -15.69
CA GLY A 1048 9.94 30.56 -16.20
C GLY A 1048 9.62 29.45 -15.20
N GLY A 1049 9.21 29.78 -13.99
CA GLY A 1049 8.80 28.85 -12.96
C GLY A 1049 7.28 28.70 -12.81
N TRP A 1050 6.92 27.85 -11.85
CA TRP A 1050 5.57 27.71 -11.30
C TRP A 1050 5.66 27.82 -9.79
N SER A 1051 4.68 28.45 -9.15
CA SER A 1051 4.74 28.69 -7.71
C SER A 1051 3.35 28.67 -7.09
N PRO A 1052 3.17 28.01 -5.93
CA PRO A 1052 1.96 28.17 -5.13
C PRO A 1052 1.91 29.54 -4.43
N ALA A 1053 3.06 30.21 -4.27
CA ALA A 1053 3.16 31.54 -3.70
C ALA A 1053 4.40 32.28 -4.26
N PRO A 1054 4.26 32.99 -5.39
CA PRO A 1054 5.40 33.57 -6.10
C PRO A 1054 6.11 34.69 -5.34
N ARG A 1055 5.42 35.37 -4.39
CA ARG A 1055 5.97 36.46 -3.55
C ARG A 1055 6.72 37.53 -4.39
N LEU A 1056 6.00 38.09 -5.36
CA LEU A 1056 6.52 39.02 -6.36
C LEU A 1056 7.31 40.20 -5.74
N GLY A 1057 8.43 40.55 -6.36
CA GLY A 1057 9.31 41.62 -5.89
C GLY A 1057 10.21 41.26 -4.70
N THR A 1058 10.23 39.98 -4.30
CA THR A 1058 11.16 39.44 -3.31
C THR A 1058 12.04 38.35 -3.93
N ASP A 1059 13.16 38.01 -3.30
CA ASP A 1059 13.97 36.84 -3.68
C ASP A 1059 13.47 35.53 -3.07
N ASN A 1060 12.41 35.53 -2.25
CA ASN A 1060 11.98 34.36 -1.47
C ASN A 1060 10.71 33.69 -2.03
N GLY A 1061 10.50 33.74 -3.36
CA GLY A 1061 9.38 33.05 -4.02
C GLY A 1061 9.36 31.54 -3.75
N MET A 1062 8.17 30.97 -3.49
CA MET A 1062 8.03 29.55 -3.14
C MET A 1062 8.20 28.66 -4.36
N PHE A 1063 9.16 27.74 -4.30
CA PHE A 1063 9.33 26.65 -5.26
C PHE A 1063 9.77 25.40 -4.52
N PHE A 1064 9.26 24.26 -4.95
CA PHE A 1064 9.63 22.94 -4.45
C PHE A 1064 10.43 22.21 -5.52
N GLY A 1065 11.62 21.70 -5.18
CA GLY A 1065 12.56 21.14 -6.15
C GLY A 1065 11.95 20.02 -7.01
N PHE A 1066 11.23 19.09 -6.38
CA PHE A 1066 10.62 17.95 -7.06
C PHE A 1066 9.58 18.33 -8.13
N TRP A 1067 9.02 19.55 -8.10
CA TRP A 1067 8.11 20.03 -9.14
C TRP A 1067 8.80 20.07 -10.51
N SER A 1068 10.10 20.41 -10.53
CA SER A 1068 10.82 20.64 -11.78
C SER A 1068 10.87 19.38 -12.65
N GLY A 1069 11.35 18.26 -12.10
CA GLY A 1069 11.47 17.01 -12.84
C GLY A 1069 10.15 16.49 -13.40
N GLU A 1070 9.07 16.57 -12.62
CA GLU A 1070 7.74 16.09 -13.03
C GLU A 1070 7.09 16.97 -14.10
N ILE A 1071 7.21 18.30 -14.00
CA ILE A 1071 6.70 19.24 -15.01
C ILE A 1071 7.51 19.12 -16.31
N LEU A 1072 8.85 19.09 -16.23
CA LEU A 1072 9.71 18.88 -17.39
C LEU A 1072 9.35 17.59 -18.13
N ARG A 1073 9.14 16.50 -17.38
CA ARG A 1073 8.75 15.21 -17.95
C ARG A 1073 7.38 15.29 -18.65
N GLY A 1074 6.37 15.90 -18.03
CA GLY A 1074 5.04 16.05 -18.62
C GLY A 1074 5.06 16.84 -19.94
N LEU A 1075 5.68 18.03 -19.93
CA LEU A 1075 5.82 18.88 -21.12
C LEU A 1075 6.63 18.19 -22.22
N SER A 1076 7.70 17.48 -21.87
CA SER A 1076 8.55 16.78 -22.83
C SER A 1076 7.82 15.64 -23.51
N LEU A 1077 7.09 14.81 -22.74
CA LEU A 1077 6.27 13.73 -23.28
C LEU A 1077 5.19 14.27 -24.22
N TYR A 1078 4.54 15.37 -23.83
CA TYR A 1078 3.58 16.05 -24.69
C TYR A 1078 4.19 16.49 -26.02
N VAL A 1079 5.36 17.15 -26.00
CA VAL A 1079 6.08 17.55 -27.22
C VAL A 1079 6.43 16.34 -28.08
N MET A 1080 6.92 15.26 -27.46
CA MET A 1080 7.21 14.01 -28.17
C MET A 1080 5.96 13.46 -28.88
N TYR A 1081 4.84 13.38 -28.17
CA TYR A 1081 3.58 12.90 -28.71
C TYR A 1081 3.10 13.74 -29.90
N LYS A 1082 3.08 15.07 -29.76
CA LYS A 1082 2.63 15.99 -30.82
C LYS A 1082 3.52 15.99 -32.05
N ASN A 1083 4.82 15.78 -31.86
CA ASN A 1083 5.79 15.70 -32.95
C ASN A 1083 5.94 14.28 -33.53
N GLY A 1084 5.16 13.30 -33.05
CA GLY A 1084 5.24 11.91 -33.51
C GLY A 1084 6.59 11.24 -33.20
N LEU A 1085 7.28 11.70 -32.15
CA LEU A 1085 8.54 11.12 -31.71
C LEU A 1085 8.28 9.81 -30.97
N THR A 1086 9.04 8.77 -31.32
CA THR A 1086 8.95 7.47 -30.64
C THR A 1086 9.73 7.51 -29.33
N TYR A 1087 9.14 6.95 -28.27
CA TYR A 1087 9.87 6.69 -27.04
C TYR A 1087 11.02 5.70 -27.32
N PRO A 1088 12.23 5.91 -26.78
CA PRO A 1088 13.38 5.04 -27.09
C PRO A 1088 13.10 3.60 -26.65
N ALA A 1089 13.42 2.63 -27.50
CA ALA A 1089 13.45 1.23 -27.14
C ALA A 1089 14.84 0.86 -26.61
N GLY A 1090 14.92 0.13 -25.50
CA GLY A 1090 16.19 -0.29 -24.92
C GLY A 1090 17.06 -1.05 -25.93
N LYS A 1091 18.27 -0.55 -26.18
CA LYS A 1091 19.27 -1.24 -27.02
C LYS A 1091 19.88 -2.41 -26.25
N GLN A 1092 19.15 -3.51 -26.05
CA GLN A 1092 19.75 -4.74 -25.52
C GLN A 1092 20.64 -5.40 -26.57
N LYS A 1093 21.85 -4.86 -26.82
CA LYS A 1093 22.92 -5.69 -27.36
C LYS A 1093 23.49 -6.52 -26.22
N ARG A 1094 22.95 -7.73 -26.04
CA ARG A 1094 23.68 -8.81 -25.36
C ARG A 1094 25.00 -9.03 -26.09
N THR A 1095 26.09 -8.46 -25.59
CA THR A 1095 27.40 -9.06 -25.79
C THR A 1095 27.57 -10.09 -24.68
N THR A 1096 27.20 -11.33 -24.98
CA THR A 1096 27.60 -12.50 -24.20
C THR A 1096 29.12 -12.59 -24.14
N PRO A 1097 29.70 -12.97 -22.99
CA PRO A 1097 30.78 -13.94 -22.94
C PRO A 1097 30.21 -15.36 -23.00
#